data_AF-A0A955B5W8-F1
#
_entry.id   AF-A0A955B5W8-F1
#
_cell.length_a   1.000
_cell.length_b   1.000
_cell.length_c   1.000
_cell.angle_alpha   90.00
_cell.angle_beta   90.00
_cell.angle_gamma   90.00
#
_symmetry.space_group_name_H-M   'P 1'
#
loop_
_entity.id
_entity.type
_entity.pdbx_description
1 polymer ?
#
loop_
_entity_poly.entity_id
_entity_poly.type
_entity_poly.pdbx_seq_one_letter_code
_entity_poly.pdbx_strand_id
1 'polypeptide(L)'
;MATDESQNDRPFSYDGFELFARVDDEGIFSRDDDGALIRLDKARLEDLEKRVTITIDGTPVDMPLALPTKDSYGRELRTSDGQRIPRHTTIIDAAVRAFEKMPGDRHPIPTLCHKEHLPPIGVCRVCTVAAQTRPDSDRVELVPACVQRITPNMVVHTIDSDDKKVAAKVQSACKVLVELLMADHLPESQLQAPANELAALAKRLEIKESRFAKRTVDRNPVLPADVAETARQHSILVDHNQCIMCGRCQRGCNWIKENDIIGRTGKGYSARIAFDLDEIMASSNCVQCGECAISCPTGALTFSDSYIKRLVDGVTADRPDTDARIVPVGELMEKHKLFANLPYKFLQFNAAAVVRRKLKAGEILCEQGENGSCAWIIIDGEFRIFLDDRTRVSRGRPQIRSLLGIFGRKPPKPESKPKRFAKLADVSGAVVEADKPIIRDKKDVVLGEMSCMNGTPRSATIVATRDSEVLEIKRNVLDMLRRNDSTRRILEEAYRKHSLENNLRNQPIFESLKDEEKQRAAAYLKDKVDLLRFEPNQVIVRQGDIAEDYFIVKLGAVKVSRVRGRGDQMVDYMRVGTGFGEIGILSAIGEHLNEELERSDLPKGRRTATCTAIDHVELIRIRGKDFLQLLEWFPEFRAKLNAEAEERLQLNAAELQRATPTKLIDSEFVRQGLHSAQNMLVLDLESCTRCDECTKACSDTHGGVTRLIREGMRFDKFLVASSCRSCTDPYCLIGCPVDAIHRNGVTTEIEIEDYCIGCSECEKSCPYGNISMHQHKGEKAPRATTCDLCTSIDGKYSCVYACPHEAAFRMTGQEFAAITGVSIFDEPKRD
;
A
#
# COMPACT_ATOMS: atom_id res chain seq x y z
N MET A 1 -43.84 35.90 -26.79
CA MET A 1 -43.77 35.10 -25.55
C MET A 1 -42.34 34.60 -25.45
N ALA A 2 -41.70 34.90 -24.31
CA ALA A 2 -40.27 35.10 -24.17
C ALA A 2 -39.39 33.87 -24.44
N THR A 3 -38.23 34.17 -25.03
CA THR A 3 -37.01 33.39 -25.12
C THR A 3 -36.40 33.17 -23.73
N ASP A 4 -35.91 31.96 -23.45
CA ASP A 4 -34.87 31.76 -22.44
C ASP A 4 -33.68 31.08 -23.14
N GLU A 5 -32.81 31.95 -23.66
CA GLU A 5 -31.42 31.66 -23.96
C GLU A 5 -30.66 31.65 -22.64
N SER A 6 -30.41 30.47 -22.07
CA SER A 6 -29.31 30.33 -21.12
C SER A 6 -28.84 28.88 -21.03
N GLN A 7 -27.52 28.71 -20.93
CA GLN A 7 -26.78 27.46 -20.69
C GLN A 7 -26.28 26.70 -21.92
N ASN A 8 -25.52 27.38 -22.78
CA ASN A 8 -24.56 26.71 -23.66
C ASN A 8 -23.15 27.30 -23.57
N ASP A 9 -22.72 27.65 -22.35
CA ASP A 9 -21.35 28.05 -22.04
C ASP A 9 -20.92 27.42 -20.71
N ARG A 10 -20.25 26.26 -20.78
CA ARG A 10 -19.25 25.87 -19.78
C ARG A 10 -17.97 25.51 -20.53
N PRO A 11 -16.82 26.09 -20.18
CA PRO A 11 -15.55 25.77 -20.80
C PRO A 11 -15.20 24.31 -20.49
N PHE A 12 -14.69 23.60 -21.48
CA PHE A 12 -14.10 22.28 -21.35
C PHE A 12 -12.99 22.31 -20.28
N SER A 13 -13.32 21.99 -19.03
CA SER A 13 -12.34 21.62 -18.02
C SER A 13 -11.99 20.15 -18.24
N TYR A 14 -10.74 19.91 -18.61
CA TYR A 14 -10.10 18.60 -18.61
C TYR A 14 -10.00 18.05 -17.18
N ASP A 15 -11.12 17.59 -16.60
CA ASP A 15 -11.11 16.68 -15.46
C ASP A 15 -11.31 15.26 -16.01
N GLY A 16 -10.17 14.62 -16.30
CA GLY A 16 -10.02 13.38 -17.06
C GLY A 16 -10.55 12.09 -16.41
N PHE A 17 -11.63 12.13 -15.63
CA PHE A 17 -12.18 10.95 -14.95
C PHE A 17 -13.61 10.55 -15.36
N GLU A 18 -14.29 11.32 -16.22
CA GLU A 18 -15.69 11.03 -16.60
C GLU A 18 -15.87 10.38 -17.98
N LEU A 19 -14.81 10.27 -18.79
CA LEU A 19 -14.91 9.85 -20.20
C LEU A 19 -14.85 8.32 -20.43
N PHE A 20 -14.53 7.53 -19.41
CA PHE A 20 -14.69 6.09 -19.50
C PHE A 20 -16.07 5.73 -18.99
N ALA A 21 -16.93 5.22 -19.88
CA ALA A 21 -18.15 4.52 -19.49
C ALA A 21 -17.77 3.53 -18.38
N ARG A 22 -18.19 3.81 -17.13
CA ARG A 22 -17.95 2.89 -16.02
C ARG A 22 -18.56 1.56 -16.42
N VAL A 23 -17.89 0.45 -16.12
CA VAL A 23 -18.37 -0.93 -16.36
C VAL A 23 -19.79 -1.15 -15.82
N ASP A 24 -20.22 -0.32 -14.86
CA ASP A 24 -21.60 -0.20 -14.43
C ASP A 24 -22.60 -0.07 -15.59
N ASP A 25 -22.18 0.45 -16.76
CA ASP A 25 -23.02 0.71 -17.93
C ASP A 25 -23.15 -0.48 -18.90
N GLU A 26 -22.19 -1.41 -18.94
CA GLU A 26 -22.25 -2.59 -19.82
C GLU A 26 -23.14 -3.73 -19.26
N GLY A 27 -23.35 -3.76 -17.94
CA GLY A 27 -24.20 -4.73 -17.24
C GLY A 27 -25.63 -4.24 -16.96
N ILE A 28 -26.04 -3.11 -17.51
CA ILE A 28 -27.30 -2.43 -17.15
C ILE A 28 -28.54 -3.16 -17.65
N PHE A 29 -28.42 -4.09 -18.59
CA PHE A 29 -29.58 -4.69 -19.21
C PHE A 29 -29.85 -6.09 -18.65
N SER A 30 -30.97 -6.23 -17.93
CA SER A 30 -31.55 -7.53 -17.54
C SER A 30 -32.78 -7.82 -18.39
N ARG A 31 -33.33 -9.02 -18.29
CA ARG A 31 -34.70 -9.30 -18.70
C ARG A 31 -35.60 -9.29 -17.46
N ASP A 32 -36.80 -8.71 -17.57
CA ASP A 32 -37.84 -8.84 -16.55
C ASP A 32 -38.57 -10.20 -16.67
N ASP A 33 -39.62 -10.40 -15.88
CA ASP A 33 -40.36 -11.65 -15.83
C ASP A 33 -41.09 -12.00 -17.14
N ASP A 34 -41.34 -11.00 -17.99
CA ASP A 34 -41.94 -11.13 -19.32
C ASP A 34 -40.87 -11.21 -20.44
N GLY A 35 -39.59 -11.21 -20.07
CA GLY A 35 -38.47 -11.29 -21.00
C GLY A 35 -38.09 -9.97 -21.66
N ALA A 36 -38.68 -8.83 -21.24
CA ALA A 36 -38.37 -7.51 -21.77
C ALA A 36 -37.04 -6.99 -21.23
N LEU A 37 -36.25 -6.34 -22.09
CA LEU A 37 -34.93 -5.83 -21.72
C LEU A 37 -35.10 -4.58 -20.82
N ILE A 38 -34.83 -4.71 -19.53
CA ILE A 38 -34.95 -3.64 -18.54
C ILE A 38 -33.59 -3.10 -18.12
N ARG A 39 -33.53 -1.77 -17.93
CA ARG A 39 -32.37 -1.06 -17.36
C ARG A 39 -32.38 -1.25 -15.84
N LEU A 40 -31.35 -1.90 -15.32
CA LEU A 40 -31.14 -2.13 -13.90
C LEU A 40 -30.74 -0.82 -13.21
N ASP A 41 -31.37 -0.55 -12.07
CA ASP A 41 -30.98 0.54 -11.19
C ASP A 41 -29.55 0.32 -10.66
N LYS A 42 -28.79 1.43 -10.61
CA LYS A 42 -27.50 1.49 -9.91
C LYS A 42 -27.75 1.32 -8.41
N ALA A 43 -26.79 0.72 -7.71
CA ALA A 43 -26.86 0.59 -6.26
C ALA A 43 -26.89 1.98 -5.61
N ARG A 44 -27.66 2.14 -4.54
CA ARG A 44 -27.81 3.42 -3.82
C ARG A 44 -27.02 3.38 -2.52
N LEU A 45 -26.68 4.55 -1.98
CA LEU A 45 -25.96 4.65 -0.71
C LEU A 45 -26.73 3.99 0.44
N GLU A 46 -28.05 4.13 0.46
CA GLU A 46 -28.94 3.49 1.43
C GLU A 46 -28.84 1.95 1.42
N ASP A 47 -28.48 1.36 0.29
CA ASP A 47 -28.41 -0.10 0.15
C ASP A 47 -27.17 -0.68 0.86
N LEU A 48 -26.20 0.17 1.25
CA LEU A 48 -25.07 -0.22 2.10
C LEU A 48 -25.54 -0.58 3.54
N GLU A 49 -26.66 -0.01 3.97
CA GLU A 49 -27.21 -0.18 5.32
C GLU A 49 -28.33 -1.22 5.36
N LYS A 50 -29.07 -1.38 4.25
CA LYS A 50 -30.14 -2.37 4.13
C LYS A 50 -29.56 -3.78 4.09
N ARG A 51 -29.86 -4.57 5.14
CA ARG A 51 -29.38 -5.95 5.27
C ARG A 51 -30.44 -6.95 4.84
N VAL A 52 -29.99 -8.04 4.24
CA VAL A 52 -30.80 -9.18 3.85
C VAL A 52 -30.13 -10.48 4.28
N THR A 53 -30.94 -11.44 4.69
CA THR A 53 -30.49 -12.80 4.97
C THR A 53 -30.75 -13.67 3.75
N ILE A 54 -29.72 -14.40 3.33
CA ILE A 54 -29.83 -15.44 2.31
C ILE A 54 -29.36 -16.78 2.91
N THR A 55 -29.66 -17.89 2.26
CA THR A 55 -29.22 -19.22 2.69
C THR A 55 -28.37 -19.85 1.59
N ILE A 56 -27.12 -20.20 1.90
CA ILE A 56 -26.22 -20.92 0.98
C ILE A 56 -25.91 -22.29 1.57
N ASP A 57 -26.33 -23.36 0.89
CA ASP A 57 -26.16 -24.75 1.35
C ASP A 57 -26.61 -24.94 2.82
N GLY A 58 -27.80 -24.42 3.15
CA GLY A 58 -28.36 -24.48 4.50
C GLY A 58 -27.74 -23.50 5.52
N THR A 59 -26.65 -22.80 5.17
CA THR A 59 -26.01 -21.81 6.04
C THR A 59 -26.65 -20.43 5.84
N PRO A 60 -27.24 -19.81 6.88
CA PRO A 60 -27.74 -18.45 6.79
C PRO A 60 -26.58 -17.44 6.74
N VAL A 61 -26.67 -16.49 5.82
CA VAL A 61 -25.66 -15.45 5.59
C VAL A 61 -26.35 -14.10 5.54
N ASP A 62 -26.03 -13.25 6.51
CA ASP A 62 -26.55 -11.89 6.59
C ASP A 62 -25.62 -10.90 5.89
N MET A 63 -26.09 -10.22 4.85
CA MET A 63 -25.30 -9.34 3.97
C MET A 63 -26.02 -8.01 3.71
N PRO A 64 -25.31 -6.88 3.58
CA PRO A 64 -25.92 -5.67 3.03
C PRO A 64 -26.30 -5.89 1.55
N LEU A 65 -27.32 -5.20 1.05
CA LEU A 65 -27.74 -5.25 -0.36
C LEU A 65 -26.68 -4.69 -1.32
N ALA A 66 -25.88 -3.74 -0.83
CA ALA A 66 -24.72 -3.21 -1.52
C ALA A 66 -23.44 -3.31 -0.67
N LEU A 67 -22.31 -3.44 -1.35
CA LEU A 67 -20.97 -3.31 -0.77
C LEU A 67 -20.31 -2.04 -1.33
N PRO A 68 -19.38 -1.41 -0.59
CA PRO A 68 -18.56 -0.36 -1.16
C PRO A 68 -17.70 -0.93 -2.29
N THR A 69 -17.64 -0.22 -3.40
CA THR A 69 -16.73 -0.53 -4.51
C THR A 69 -15.30 -0.37 -4.00
N LYS A 70 -14.43 -1.32 -4.33
CA LYS A 70 -13.03 -1.29 -3.93
C LYS A 70 -12.11 -1.20 -5.14
N ASP A 71 -10.98 -0.54 -4.99
CA ASP A 71 -9.88 -0.56 -5.97
C ASP A 71 -9.11 -1.89 -5.93
N SER A 72 -8.07 -2.00 -6.76
CA SER A 72 -7.20 -3.17 -6.83
C SER A 72 -6.43 -3.48 -5.54
N TYR A 73 -6.34 -2.51 -4.63
CA TYR A 73 -5.68 -2.61 -3.35
C TYR A 73 -6.68 -2.86 -2.20
N GLY A 74 -7.96 -3.07 -2.52
CA GLY A 74 -9.03 -3.33 -1.56
C GLY A 74 -9.55 -2.06 -0.87
N ARG A 75 -9.19 -0.87 -1.34
CA ARG A 75 -9.58 0.42 -0.77
C ARG A 75 -10.96 0.82 -1.27
N GLU A 76 -11.83 1.28 -0.39
CA GLU A 76 -13.16 1.77 -0.78
C GLU A 76 -13.03 3.02 -1.67
N LEU A 77 -13.56 2.94 -2.89
CA LEU A 77 -13.65 4.07 -3.79
C LEU A 77 -14.71 5.05 -3.28
N ARG A 78 -14.37 6.34 -3.35
CA ARG A 78 -15.23 7.45 -2.96
C ARG A 78 -15.35 8.45 -4.10
N THR A 79 -16.49 9.12 -4.16
CA THR A 79 -16.71 10.27 -5.04
C THR A 79 -15.89 11.48 -4.58
N SER A 80 -15.80 12.54 -5.39
CA SER A 80 -15.02 13.76 -5.08
C SER A 80 -15.49 14.48 -3.80
N ASP A 81 -16.77 14.40 -3.48
CA ASP A 81 -17.39 14.85 -2.23
C ASP A 81 -17.16 13.88 -1.05
N GLY A 82 -16.58 12.71 -1.29
CA GLY A 82 -16.14 11.74 -0.27
C GLY A 82 -17.19 10.67 0.08
N GLN A 83 -18.31 10.59 -0.63
CA GLN A 83 -19.31 9.53 -0.44
C GLN A 83 -18.79 8.21 -0.99
N ARG A 84 -19.13 7.09 -0.33
CA ARG A 84 -18.76 5.74 -0.81
C ARG A 84 -19.46 5.44 -2.14
N ILE A 85 -18.79 4.78 -3.07
CA ILE A 85 -19.43 4.35 -4.32
C ILE A 85 -20.03 2.94 -4.11
N PRO A 86 -21.35 2.78 -4.00
CA PRO A 86 -21.97 1.47 -3.76
C PRO A 86 -21.96 0.60 -5.03
N ARG A 87 -21.73 -0.71 -4.84
CA ARG A 87 -21.98 -1.76 -5.84
C ARG A 87 -22.93 -2.79 -5.28
N HIS A 88 -23.72 -3.44 -6.12
CA HIS A 88 -24.61 -4.52 -5.69
C HIS A 88 -23.82 -5.67 -5.07
N THR A 89 -24.37 -6.26 -4.01
CA THR A 89 -23.86 -7.49 -3.41
C THR A 89 -24.29 -8.68 -4.25
N THR A 90 -23.35 -9.57 -4.54
CA THR A 90 -23.57 -10.76 -5.36
C THR A 90 -23.53 -12.05 -4.55
N ILE A 91 -24.00 -13.16 -5.12
CA ILE A 91 -23.93 -14.47 -4.47
C ILE A 91 -22.49 -14.85 -4.14
N ILE A 92 -21.51 -14.52 -5.01
CA ILE A 92 -20.10 -14.83 -4.73
C ILE A 92 -19.59 -14.08 -3.49
N ASP A 93 -19.99 -12.82 -3.30
CA ASP A 93 -19.61 -12.04 -2.11
C ASP A 93 -20.13 -12.70 -0.82
N ALA A 94 -21.37 -13.19 -0.86
CA ALA A 94 -21.97 -13.87 0.27
C ALA A 94 -21.35 -15.25 0.53
N ALA A 95 -20.97 -15.99 -0.52
CA ALA A 95 -20.27 -17.26 -0.40
C ALA A 95 -18.87 -17.09 0.20
N VAL A 96 -18.11 -16.07 -0.23
CA VAL A 96 -16.82 -15.73 0.38
C VAL A 96 -16.98 -15.46 1.88
N ARG A 97 -17.98 -14.66 2.28
CA ARG A 97 -18.24 -14.40 3.71
C ARG A 97 -18.61 -15.66 4.50
N ALA A 98 -19.35 -16.58 3.90
CA ALA A 98 -19.83 -17.77 4.57
C ALA A 98 -18.74 -18.86 4.72
N PHE A 99 -17.92 -19.06 3.69
CA PHE A 99 -17.05 -20.22 3.57
C PHE A 99 -15.54 -19.90 3.56
N GLU A 100 -15.10 -18.66 3.29
CA GLU A 100 -13.68 -18.27 3.34
C GLU A 100 -13.36 -17.51 4.64
N LYS A 101 -13.19 -18.27 5.73
CA LYS A 101 -12.88 -17.70 7.06
C LYS A 101 -11.38 -17.62 7.31
N MET A 102 -10.62 -18.63 6.89
CA MET A 102 -9.18 -18.77 7.05
C MET A 102 -8.47 -19.02 5.71
N PRO A 103 -7.16 -18.70 5.60
CA PRO A 103 -6.40 -19.07 4.41
C PRO A 103 -6.37 -20.58 4.17
N GLY A 104 -6.56 -20.99 2.92
CA GLY A 104 -6.69 -22.39 2.51
C GLY A 104 -8.10 -22.97 2.60
N ASP A 105 -9.10 -22.24 3.11
CA ASP A 105 -10.49 -22.69 3.10
C ASP A 105 -10.98 -22.90 1.66
N ARG A 106 -11.71 -23.99 1.44
CA ARG A 106 -12.20 -24.36 0.11
C ARG A 106 -13.49 -23.60 -0.21
N HIS A 107 -13.42 -22.63 -1.13
CA HIS A 107 -14.61 -21.93 -1.62
C HIS A 107 -15.55 -22.89 -2.36
N PRO A 108 -16.84 -23.01 -2.00
CA PRO A 108 -17.73 -24.02 -2.57
C PRO A 108 -18.11 -23.74 -4.03
N ILE A 109 -18.15 -22.48 -4.46
CA ILE A 109 -18.48 -22.13 -5.85
C ILE A 109 -17.20 -22.11 -6.70
N PRO A 110 -17.11 -22.90 -7.79
CA PRO A 110 -16.03 -22.81 -8.77
C PRO A 110 -15.93 -21.43 -9.42
N THR A 111 -14.72 -20.90 -9.62
CA THR A 111 -14.53 -19.61 -10.31
C THR A 111 -13.30 -19.66 -11.23
N LEU A 112 -13.34 -18.91 -12.34
CA LEU A 112 -12.19 -18.74 -13.27
C LEU A 112 -12.03 -17.32 -13.82
N CYS A 113 -13.10 -16.60 -14.15
CA CYS A 113 -12.97 -15.21 -14.62
C CYS A 113 -13.11 -14.16 -13.52
N HIS A 114 -13.69 -14.53 -12.38
CA HIS A 114 -13.90 -13.65 -11.24
C HIS A 114 -12.68 -13.64 -10.30
N LYS A 115 -12.34 -12.48 -9.75
CA LYS A 115 -11.31 -12.25 -8.71
C LYS A 115 -11.87 -11.14 -7.83
N GLU A 116 -11.63 -11.20 -6.52
CA GLU A 116 -12.22 -10.29 -5.53
C GLU A 116 -11.96 -8.81 -5.83
N HIS A 117 -10.73 -8.46 -6.23
CA HIS A 117 -10.31 -7.09 -6.52
C HIS A 117 -10.56 -6.66 -7.98
N LEU A 118 -11.28 -7.46 -8.77
CA LEU A 118 -11.64 -7.14 -10.14
C LEU A 118 -13.17 -7.07 -10.29
N PRO A 119 -13.71 -6.03 -10.95
CA PRO A 119 -15.14 -5.95 -11.25
C PRO A 119 -15.66 -7.23 -11.91
N PRO A 120 -16.77 -7.82 -11.42
CA PRO A 120 -17.30 -9.07 -11.94
C PRO A 120 -17.92 -8.88 -13.35
N ILE A 121 -17.67 -9.84 -14.24
CA ILE A 121 -18.16 -9.79 -15.65
C ILE A 121 -18.93 -11.04 -16.09
N GLY A 122 -18.89 -12.14 -15.33
CA GLY A 122 -19.67 -13.35 -15.63
C GLY A 122 -19.33 -14.10 -16.93
N VAL A 123 -18.19 -13.83 -17.59
CA VAL A 123 -17.90 -14.35 -18.93
C VAL A 123 -17.74 -15.88 -18.97
N CYS A 124 -16.97 -16.48 -18.05
CA CYS A 124 -16.68 -17.93 -18.12
C CYS A 124 -17.85 -18.82 -17.67
N ARG A 125 -18.85 -18.26 -16.98
CA ARG A 125 -20.02 -18.95 -16.39
C ARG A 125 -19.75 -20.11 -15.43
N VAL A 126 -18.50 -20.53 -15.21
CA VAL A 126 -18.10 -21.62 -14.28
C VAL A 126 -18.64 -21.46 -12.86
N CYS A 127 -18.91 -20.24 -12.40
CA CYS A 127 -19.53 -19.97 -11.11
C CYS A 127 -21.05 -20.21 -11.09
N THR A 128 -21.54 -21.18 -11.85
CA THR A 128 -22.96 -21.54 -11.89
C THR A 128 -23.36 -22.12 -10.53
N VAL A 129 -24.47 -21.62 -10.00
CA VAL A 129 -25.17 -22.12 -8.81
C VAL A 129 -26.65 -22.27 -9.12
N ALA A 130 -27.37 -23.06 -8.32
CA ALA A 130 -28.83 -23.08 -8.37
C ALA A 130 -29.39 -22.12 -7.33
N ALA A 131 -30.16 -21.11 -7.75
CA ALA A 131 -30.70 -20.10 -6.84
C ALA A 131 -32.19 -19.83 -7.10
N GLN A 132 -32.93 -19.46 -6.05
CA GLN A 132 -34.28 -18.93 -6.16
C GLN A 132 -34.21 -17.44 -6.52
N THR A 133 -34.36 -17.14 -7.81
CA THR A 133 -34.26 -15.77 -8.36
C THR A 133 -35.54 -14.96 -8.18
N ARG A 134 -36.69 -15.64 -8.01
CA ARG A 134 -38.02 -15.05 -7.84
C ARG A 134 -38.48 -15.21 -6.39
N PRO A 135 -38.86 -14.11 -5.71
CA PRO A 135 -39.34 -14.17 -4.32
C PRO A 135 -40.55 -15.10 -4.12
N ASP A 136 -41.43 -15.17 -5.12
CA ASP A 136 -42.70 -15.89 -5.04
C ASP A 136 -42.64 -17.30 -5.65
N SER A 137 -41.45 -17.83 -5.95
CA SER A 137 -41.31 -19.13 -6.60
C SER A 137 -40.30 -20.04 -5.89
N ASP A 138 -40.73 -21.27 -5.61
CA ASP A 138 -39.83 -22.34 -5.14
C ASP A 138 -38.91 -22.88 -6.25
N ARG A 139 -39.03 -22.36 -7.48
CA ARG A 139 -38.19 -22.81 -8.60
C ARG A 139 -36.77 -22.28 -8.46
N VAL A 140 -35.83 -23.22 -8.49
CA VAL A 140 -34.38 -22.94 -8.55
C VAL A 140 -33.87 -22.94 -9.99
N GLU A 141 -33.21 -21.86 -10.36
CA GLU A 141 -32.62 -21.63 -11.69
C GLU A 141 -31.10 -21.65 -11.62
N LEU A 142 -30.45 -22.05 -12.73
CA LEU A 142 -29.00 -22.01 -12.82
C LEU A 142 -28.55 -20.60 -13.21
N VAL A 143 -27.84 -19.93 -12.31
CA VAL A 143 -27.39 -18.55 -12.48
C VAL A 143 -25.90 -18.40 -12.17
N PRO A 144 -25.21 -17.44 -12.80
CA PRO A 144 -23.80 -17.15 -12.49
C PRO A 144 -23.66 -16.36 -11.18
N ALA A 145 -23.10 -16.98 -10.14
CA ALA A 145 -22.97 -16.40 -8.81
C ALA A 145 -22.20 -15.07 -8.75
N CYS A 146 -21.22 -14.85 -9.63
CA CYS A 146 -20.38 -13.64 -9.57
C CYS A 146 -21.06 -12.36 -10.05
N VAL A 147 -22.19 -12.45 -10.77
CA VAL A 147 -22.95 -11.28 -11.23
C VAL A 147 -24.39 -11.30 -10.72
N GLN A 148 -24.89 -12.45 -10.26
CA GLN A 148 -26.22 -12.57 -9.68
C GLN A 148 -26.28 -11.81 -8.36
N ARG A 149 -27.17 -10.82 -8.29
CA ARG A 149 -27.46 -10.03 -7.10
C ARG A 149 -28.22 -10.86 -6.08
N ILE A 150 -27.96 -10.61 -4.80
CA ILE A 150 -28.71 -11.24 -3.71
C ILE A 150 -30.07 -10.55 -3.54
N THR A 151 -31.08 -11.33 -3.16
CA THR A 151 -32.42 -10.83 -2.81
C THR A 151 -32.81 -11.35 -1.42
N PRO A 152 -33.73 -10.68 -0.71
CA PRO A 152 -34.21 -11.15 0.59
C PRO A 152 -34.68 -12.61 0.51
N ASN A 153 -34.28 -13.42 1.50
CA ASN A 153 -34.65 -14.84 1.64
C ASN A 153 -34.22 -15.74 0.47
N MET A 154 -33.27 -15.30 -0.37
CA MET A 154 -32.76 -16.12 -1.47
C MET A 154 -32.11 -17.41 -0.94
N VAL A 155 -32.53 -18.56 -1.49
CA VAL A 155 -31.89 -19.86 -1.25
C VAL A 155 -30.97 -20.21 -2.42
N VAL A 156 -29.73 -20.58 -2.11
CA VAL A 156 -28.67 -20.90 -3.05
C VAL A 156 -28.08 -22.28 -2.73
N HIS A 157 -27.92 -23.10 -3.77
CA HIS A 157 -27.28 -24.41 -3.71
C HIS A 157 -26.03 -24.43 -4.60
N THR A 158 -24.91 -24.86 -4.04
CA THR A 158 -23.63 -24.98 -4.74
C THR A 158 -23.35 -26.43 -5.18
N ILE A 159 -22.14 -26.69 -5.69
CA ILE A 159 -21.70 -28.06 -6.01
C ILE A 159 -21.53 -28.94 -4.76
N ASP A 160 -21.36 -28.34 -3.58
CA ASP A 160 -21.12 -29.05 -2.32
C ASP A 160 -22.42 -29.16 -1.48
N SER A 161 -23.59 -28.82 -2.04
CA SER A 161 -24.88 -28.81 -1.32
C SER A 161 -25.29 -30.16 -0.72
N ASP A 162 -26.05 -30.10 0.37
CA ASP A 162 -26.63 -31.28 1.02
C ASP A 162 -27.77 -31.89 0.20
N ASP A 163 -28.53 -31.07 -0.54
CA ASP A 163 -29.49 -31.57 -1.53
C ASP A 163 -28.72 -32.18 -2.72
N LYS A 164 -28.57 -33.50 -2.69
CA LYS A 164 -27.80 -34.25 -3.70
C LYS A 164 -28.40 -34.14 -5.10
N LYS A 165 -29.70 -33.92 -5.25
CA LYS A 165 -30.34 -33.80 -6.56
C LYS A 165 -29.99 -32.45 -7.19
N VAL A 166 -30.10 -31.36 -6.42
CA VAL A 166 -29.74 -30.02 -6.89
C VAL A 166 -28.22 -29.90 -7.06
N ALA A 167 -27.43 -30.42 -6.12
CA ALA A 167 -25.97 -30.46 -6.22
C ALA A 167 -25.51 -31.20 -7.49
N ALA A 168 -26.08 -32.36 -7.81
CA ALA A 168 -25.76 -33.10 -9.03
C ALA A 168 -26.07 -32.29 -10.30
N LYS A 169 -27.17 -31.52 -10.30
CA LYS A 169 -27.53 -30.61 -11.40
C LYS A 169 -26.49 -29.49 -11.56
N VAL A 170 -26.08 -28.85 -10.46
CA VAL A 170 -25.06 -27.78 -10.47
C VAL A 170 -23.71 -28.34 -10.89
N GLN A 171 -23.29 -29.48 -10.33
CA GLN A 171 -22.06 -30.18 -10.69
C GLN A 171 -22.02 -30.53 -12.17
N SER A 172 -23.11 -31.08 -12.73
CA SER A 172 -23.21 -31.42 -14.14
C SER A 172 -23.04 -30.18 -15.03
N ALA A 173 -23.70 -29.07 -14.70
CA ALA A 173 -23.55 -27.81 -15.43
C ALA A 173 -22.11 -27.28 -15.40
N CYS A 174 -21.49 -27.26 -14.21
CA CYS A 174 -20.09 -26.84 -14.05
C CYS A 174 -19.13 -27.77 -14.81
N LYS A 175 -19.36 -29.09 -14.79
CA LYS A 175 -18.52 -30.06 -15.51
C LYS A 175 -18.58 -29.82 -17.03
N VAL A 176 -19.77 -29.63 -17.60
CA VAL A 176 -19.91 -29.36 -19.04
C VAL A 176 -19.19 -28.07 -19.44
N LEU A 177 -19.32 -27.01 -18.65
CA LEU A 177 -18.62 -25.74 -18.91
C LEU A 177 -17.10 -25.91 -18.88
N VAL A 178 -16.58 -26.64 -17.90
CA VAL A 178 -15.13 -26.90 -17.78
C VAL A 178 -14.65 -27.83 -18.88
N GLU A 179 -15.39 -28.87 -19.26
CA GLU A 179 -15.06 -29.76 -20.39
C GLU A 179 -14.96 -28.98 -21.70
N LEU A 180 -15.87 -28.04 -21.97
CA LEU A 180 -15.81 -27.17 -23.16
C LEU A 180 -14.56 -26.28 -23.14
N LEU A 181 -14.26 -25.63 -22.01
CA LEU A 181 -13.06 -24.81 -21.87
C LEU A 181 -11.78 -25.65 -22.00
N MET A 182 -11.76 -26.86 -21.47
CA MET A 182 -10.61 -27.78 -21.59
C MET A 182 -10.37 -28.18 -23.05
N ALA A 183 -11.43 -28.53 -23.78
CA ALA A 183 -11.31 -28.94 -25.19
C ALA A 183 -10.71 -27.82 -26.07
N ASP A 184 -11.01 -26.56 -25.77
CA ASP A 184 -10.56 -25.42 -26.57
C ASP A 184 -9.22 -24.81 -26.09
N HIS A 185 -8.94 -24.90 -24.78
CA HIS A 185 -7.92 -24.07 -24.12
C HIS A 185 -6.91 -24.83 -23.24
N LEU A 186 -7.07 -26.12 -22.97
CA LEU A 186 -6.17 -26.86 -22.08
C LEU A 186 -5.39 -27.95 -22.83
N PRO A 187 -4.11 -27.69 -23.21
CA PRO A 187 -3.26 -28.73 -23.78
C PRO A 187 -2.85 -29.75 -22.71
N GLU A 188 -2.56 -30.98 -23.14
CA GLU A 188 -2.21 -32.10 -22.23
C GLU A 188 -0.98 -31.79 -21.37
N SER A 189 0.01 -31.08 -21.92
CA SER A 189 1.21 -30.65 -21.21
C SER A 189 0.94 -29.74 -20.01
N GLN A 190 -0.25 -29.12 -19.94
CA GLN A 190 -0.63 -28.17 -18.89
C GLN A 190 -1.57 -28.77 -17.83
N LEU A 191 -1.95 -30.05 -17.95
CA LEU A 191 -2.84 -30.73 -16.99
C LEU A 191 -2.26 -30.77 -15.56
N GLN A 192 -0.93 -30.75 -15.43
CA GLN A 192 -0.22 -30.79 -14.15
C GLN A 192 0.52 -29.48 -13.83
N ALA A 193 0.30 -28.41 -14.62
CA ALA A 193 0.98 -27.16 -14.39
C ALA A 193 0.52 -26.51 -13.07
N PRO A 194 1.45 -26.11 -12.16
CA PRO A 194 1.12 -25.65 -10.81
C PRO A 194 0.31 -24.34 -10.77
N ALA A 195 0.29 -23.58 -11.87
CA ALA A 195 -0.32 -22.26 -11.95
C ALA A 195 -1.54 -22.18 -12.90
N ASN A 196 -2.12 -23.32 -13.29
CA ASN A 196 -3.26 -23.36 -14.20
C ASN A 196 -4.56 -23.64 -13.41
N GLU A 197 -5.33 -22.58 -13.14
CA GLU A 197 -6.60 -22.65 -12.39
C GLU A 197 -7.64 -23.53 -13.12
N LEU A 198 -7.63 -23.54 -14.47
CA LEU A 198 -8.52 -24.41 -15.26
C LEU A 198 -8.19 -25.90 -15.04
N ALA A 199 -6.91 -26.27 -15.05
CA ALA A 199 -6.48 -27.63 -14.77
C ALA A 199 -6.79 -28.04 -13.32
N ALA A 200 -6.54 -27.15 -12.35
CA ALA A 200 -6.88 -27.37 -10.95
C ALA A 200 -8.39 -27.57 -10.76
N LEU A 201 -9.21 -26.82 -11.49
CA LEU A 201 -10.66 -26.96 -11.45
C LEU A 201 -11.14 -28.27 -12.10
N ALA A 202 -10.54 -28.68 -13.21
CA ALA A 202 -10.83 -29.97 -13.84
C ALA A 202 -10.57 -31.12 -12.85
N LYS A 203 -9.44 -31.08 -12.14
CA LYS A 203 -9.13 -32.02 -11.06
C LYS A 203 -10.16 -31.96 -9.93
N ARG A 204 -10.56 -30.76 -9.50
CA ARG A 204 -11.58 -30.55 -8.44
C ARG A 204 -12.93 -31.16 -8.82
N LEU A 205 -13.31 -31.13 -10.09
CA LEU A 205 -14.57 -31.68 -10.60
C LEU A 205 -14.44 -33.13 -11.10
N GLU A 206 -13.28 -33.75 -10.89
CA GLU A 206 -12.98 -35.13 -11.30
C GLU A 206 -13.12 -35.36 -12.81
N ILE A 207 -12.78 -34.36 -13.62
CA ILE A 207 -12.79 -34.43 -15.09
C ILE A 207 -11.41 -34.90 -15.55
N LYS A 208 -11.33 -36.12 -16.08
CA LYS A 208 -10.07 -36.68 -16.62
C LYS A 208 -9.80 -36.21 -18.05
N GLU A 209 -10.85 -36.17 -18.87
CA GLU A 209 -10.79 -35.78 -20.27
C GLU A 209 -12.09 -35.08 -20.67
N SER A 210 -12.03 -34.24 -21.70
CA SER A 210 -13.21 -33.62 -22.27
C SER A 210 -13.87 -34.56 -23.29
N ARG A 211 -15.19 -34.66 -23.23
CA ARG A 211 -16.00 -35.37 -24.24
C ARG A 211 -16.13 -34.61 -25.57
N PHE A 212 -15.74 -33.34 -25.59
CA PHE A 212 -15.82 -32.49 -26.78
C PHE A 212 -14.53 -32.56 -27.58
N ALA A 213 -14.65 -32.44 -28.91
CA ALA A 213 -13.50 -32.43 -29.80
C ALA A 213 -12.59 -31.23 -29.51
N LYS A 214 -11.28 -31.46 -29.53
CA LYS A 214 -10.29 -30.39 -29.38
C LYS A 214 -10.38 -29.40 -30.55
N ARG A 215 -10.12 -28.12 -30.28
CA ARG A 215 -10.03 -27.12 -31.34
C ARG A 215 -8.90 -27.47 -32.32
N THR A 216 -9.18 -27.28 -33.60
CA THR A 216 -8.24 -27.54 -34.71
C THR A 216 -7.56 -26.27 -35.25
N VAL A 217 -8.15 -25.10 -35.03
CA VAL A 217 -7.64 -23.81 -35.49
C VAL A 217 -6.61 -23.28 -34.49
N ASP A 218 -5.41 -22.93 -34.94
CA ASP A 218 -4.42 -22.22 -34.12
C ASP A 218 -4.78 -20.71 -34.05
N ARG A 219 -4.72 -20.14 -32.83
CA ARG A 219 -4.97 -18.71 -32.58
C ARG A 219 -3.69 -17.90 -32.43
N ASN A 220 -2.53 -18.56 -32.36
CA ASN A 220 -1.26 -17.86 -32.27
C ASN A 220 -0.93 -17.19 -33.61
N PRO A 221 -0.41 -15.94 -33.57
CA PRO A 221 0.02 -15.27 -34.79
C PRO A 221 1.22 -16.01 -35.40
N VAL A 222 1.27 -16.08 -36.72
CA VAL A 222 2.44 -16.57 -37.44
C VAL A 222 3.49 -15.46 -37.43
N LEU A 223 4.60 -15.68 -36.75
CA LEU A 223 5.65 -14.68 -36.57
C LEU A 223 6.86 -14.99 -37.47
N PRO A 224 7.47 -13.96 -38.10
CA PRO A 224 8.82 -14.05 -38.67
C PRO A 224 9.84 -14.55 -37.64
N ALA A 225 10.93 -15.19 -38.08
CA ALA A 225 11.88 -15.85 -37.18
C ALA A 225 12.56 -14.90 -36.18
N ASP A 226 12.95 -13.72 -36.65
CA ASP A 226 13.54 -12.63 -35.87
C ASP A 226 12.55 -12.06 -34.82
N VAL A 227 11.29 -11.92 -35.21
CA VAL A 227 10.20 -11.48 -34.33
C VAL A 227 9.88 -12.55 -33.28
N ALA A 228 9.90 -13.83 -33.66
CA ALA A 228 9.69 -14.95 -32.76
C ALA A 228 10.81 -15.09 -31.73
N GLU A 229 12.07 -14.86 -32.12
CA GLU A 229 13.21 -14.82 -31.20
C GLU A 229 13.04 -13.68 -30.18
N THR A 230 12.70 -12.48 -30.67
CA THR A 230 12.42 -11.32 -29.82
C THR A 230 11.28 -11.60 -28.82
N ALA A 231 10.22 -12.28 -29.26
CA ALA A 231 9.10 -12.65 -28.39
C ALA A 231 9.52 -13.61 -27.26
N ARG A 232 10.44 -14.55 -27.52
CA ARG A 232 10.94 -15.51 -26.51
C ARG A 232 11.83 -14.86 -25.45
N GLN A 233 12.49 -13.77 -25.80
CA GLN A 233 13.36 -13.02 -24.88
C GLN A 233 12.57 -12.12 -23.91
N HIS A 234 11.29 -11.88 -24.18
CA HIS A 234 10.41 -11.12 -23.30
C HIS A 234 10.17 -11.87 -21.98
N SER A 235 10.10 -11.11 -20.88
CA SER A 235 9.68 -11.62 -19.57
C SER A 235 8.32 -12.33 -19.53
N ILE A 236 7.39 -12.01 -20.44
CA ILE A 236 6.05 -12.58 -20.49
C ILE A 236 5.85 -13.28 -21.83
N LEU A 237 5.44 -14.55 -21.77
CA LEU A 237 5.12 -15.37 -22.93
C LEU A 237 3.61 -15.44 -23.13
N VAL A 238 3.19 -15.38 -24.39
CA VAL A 238 1.77 -15.38 -24.79
C VAL A 238 1.45 -16.62 -25.61
N ASP A 239 0.46 -17.38 -25.14
CA ASP A 239 -0.16 -18.47 -25.91
C ASP A 239 -1.67 -18.24 -26.01
N HIS A 240 -2.09 -17.72 -27.16
CA HIS A 240 -3.50 -17.44 -27.44
C HIS A 240 -4.33 -18.70 -27.46
N ASN A 241 -3.74 -19.88 -27.70
CA ASN A 241 -4.50 -21.12 -27.70
C ASN A 241 -5.07 -21.44 -26.32
N GLN A 242 -4.38 -21.05 -25.25
CA GLN A 242 -4.80 -21.29 -23.88
C GLN A 242 -5.70 -20.17 -23.32
N CYS A 243 -5.98 -19.13 -24.10
CA CYS A 243 -6.79 -18.00 -23.65
C CYS A 243 -8.28 -18.32 -23.67
N ILE A 244 -8.91 -18.27 -22.49
CA ILE A 244 -10.36 -18.46 -22.29
C ILE A 244 -11.16 -17.15 -22.43
N MET A 245 -10.54 -16.07 -22.91
CA MET A 245 -11.14 -14.74 -23.07
C MET A 245 -11.82 -14.19 -21.80
N CYS A 246 -11.27 -14.52 -20.62
CA CYS A 246 -11.81 -14.10 -19.32
C CYS A 246 -11.62 -12.61 -19.00
N GLY A 247 -10.82 -11.88 -19.79
CA GLY A 247 -10.54 -10.47 -19.58
C GLY A 247 -9.84 -10.13 -18.25
N ARG A 248 -9.31 -11.10 -17.49
CA ARG A 248 -8.56 -10.79 -16.26
C ARG A 248 -7.28 -9.99 -16.58
N CYS A 249 -6.57 -10.36 -17.66
CA CYS A 249 -5.37 -9.65 -18.09
C CYS A 249 -5.65 -8.20 -18.52
N GLN A 250 -6.73 -7.97 -19.28
CA GLN A 250 -7.18 -6.64 -19.69
C GLN A 250 -7.53 -5.77 -18.47
N ARG A 251 -8.35 -6.30 -17.56
CA ARG A 251 -8.73 -5.58 -16.33
C ARG A 251 -7.53 -5.29 -15.43
N GLY A 252 -6.60 -6.23 -15.32
CA GLY A 252 -5.33 -6.03 -14.63
C GLY A 252 -4.48 -4.92 -15.27
N CYS A 253 -4.34 -4.95 -16.60
CA CYS A 253 -3.54 -3.96 -17.32
C CYS A 253 -4.15 -2.55 -17.26
N ASN A 254 -5.47 -2.44 -17.41
CA ASN A 254 -6.14 -1.16 -17.58
C ASN A 254 -6.57 -0.54 -16.25
N TRP A 255 -6.99 -1.36 -15.28
CA TRP A 255 -7.58 -0.83 -14.04
C TRP A 255 -6.68 -0.99 -12.81
N ILE A 256 -5.80 -2.00 -12.78
CA ILE A 256 -4.83 -2.16 -11.68
C ILE A 256 -3.56 -1.36 -11.98
N LYS A 257 -3.08 -1.43 -13.23
CA LYS A 257 -1.80 -0.85 -13.64
C LYS A 257 -1.92 0.40 -14.52
N GLU A 258 -3.12 0.72 -14.99
CA GLU A 258 -3.37 1.93 -15.80
C GLU A 258 -2.41 2.08 -16.99
N ASN A 259 -2.07 0.95 -17.64
CA ASN A 259 -1.20 0.93 -18.81
C ASN A 259 -2.00 0.93 -20.12
N ASP A 260 -3.25 0.45 -20.10
CA ASP A 260 -4.17 0.37 -21.26
C ASP A 260 -3.66 -0.34 -22.53
N ILE A 261 -2.71 -1.28 -22.38
CA ILE A 261 -2.08 -2.00 -23.49
C ILE A 261 -2.92 -3.14 -24.04
N ILE A 262 -3.68 -3.84 -23.19
CA ILE A 262 -4.33 -5.11 -23.56
C ILE A 262 -5.76 -4.89 -24.02
N GLY A 263 -6.06 -5.28 -25.26
CA GLY A 263 -7.38 -5.26 -25.85
C GLY A 263 -7.88 -6.64 -26.29
N ARG A 264 -8.99 -6.65 -27.02
CA ARG A 264 -9.51 -7.84 -27.72
C ARG A 264 -9.65 -7.51 -29.20
N THR A 265 -9.34 -8.48 -30.06
CA THR A 265 -9.50 -8.37 -31.50
C THR A 265 -10.05 -9.68 -32.08
N GLY A 266 -10.50 -9.62 -33.34
CA GLY A 266 -11.02 -10.77 -34.08
C GLY A 266 -12.49 -11.10 -33.81
N LYS A 267 -13.00 -12.13 -34.50
CA LYS A 267 -14.39 -12.64 -34.40
C LYS A 267 -14.43 -14.16 -34.43
N GLY A 268 -15.40 -14.77 -33.74
CA GLY A 268 -15.54 -16.24 -33.67
C GLY A 268 -14.26 -16.90 -33.19
N TYR A 269 -13.79 -17.95 -33.88
CA TYR A 269 -12.56 -18.67 -33.53
C TYR A 269 -11.26 -17.85 -33.69
N SER A 270 -11.29 -16.72 -34.39
CA SER A 270 -10.14 -15.81 -34.48
C SER A 270 -10.03 -14.83 -33.31
N ALA A 271 -11.03 -14.81 -32.41
CA ALA A 271 -11.05 -13.91 -31.27
C ALA A 271 -9.91 -14.21 -30.30
N ARG A 272 -9.10 -13.18 -30.02
CA ARG A 272 -7.92 -13.25 -29.14
C ARG A 272 -7.73 -11.94 -28.40
N ILE A 273 -6.86 -11.97 -27.39
CA ILE A 273 -6.32 -10.73 -26.81
C ILE A 273 -5.32 -10.12 -27.80
N ALA A 274 -5.18 -8.80 -27.75
CA ALA A 274 -4.27 -8.02 -28.56
C ALA A 274 -3.50 -7.03 -27.68
N PHE A 275 -2.34 -6.58 -28.15
CA PHE A 275 -1.51 -5.58 -27.48
C PHE A 275 -1.43 -4.34 -28.37
N ASP A 276 -1.65 -3.16 -27.82
CA ASP A 276 -1.70 -1.90 -28.55
C ASP A 276 -2.59 -2.01 -29.82
N LEU A 277 -2.01 -1.83 -31.00
CA LEU A 277 -2.68 -1.94 -32.30
C LEU A 277 -2.57 -3.37 -32.90
N ASP A 278 -2.86 -4.40 -32.08
CA ASP A 278 -2.70 -5.83 -32.42
C ASP A 278 -1.25 -6.22 -32.75
N GLU A 279 -0.31 -5.58 -32.05
CA GLU A 279 1.10 -5.95 -32.05
C GLU A 279 1.35 -7.21 -31.21
N ILE A 280 2.54 -7.80 -31.37
CA ILE A 280 3.00 -8.78 -30.39
C ILE A 280 3.42 -8.09 -29.10
N MET A 281 3.28 -8.77 -27.97
CA MET A 281 3.63 -8.20 -26.67
C MET A 281 5.06 -7.64 -26.61
N ALA A 282 6.01 -8.26 -27.34
CA ALA A 282 7.41 -7.83 -27.33
C ALA A 282 7.74 -6.61 -28.19
N SER A 283 6.84 -6.20 -29.10
CA SER A 283 6.98 -4.96 -29.88
C SER A 283 6.09 -3.84 -29.35
N SER A 284 5.08 -4.21 -28.56
CA SER A 284 4.14 -3.33 -27.87
C SER A 284 4.80 -2.42 -26.81
N ASN A 285 4.07 -1.39 -26.38
CA ASN A 285 4.38 -0.46 -25.28
C ASN A 285 4.30 -1.12 -23.87
N CYS A 286 4.23 -2.46 -23.79
CA CYS A 286 4.21 -3.21 -22.54
C CYS A 286 5.43 -2.94 -21.66
N VAL A 287 5.20 -2.38 -20.46
CA VAL A 287 6.22 -2.13 -19.43
C VAL A 287 6.59 -3.36 -18.59
N GLN A 288 6.13 -4.56 -18.99
CA GLN A 288 6.52 -5.84 -18.38
C GLN A 288 6.23 -5.98 -16.87
N CYS A 289 5.21 -5.30 -16.35
CA CYS A 289 4.87 -5.32 -14.91
C CYS A 289 4.34 -6.66 -14.38
N GLY A 290 4.03 -7.62 -15.26
CA GLY A 290 3.64 -8.98 -14.89
C GLY A 290 2.19 -9.16 -14.41
N GLU A 291 1.42 -8.09 -14.17
CA GLU A 291 0.05 -8.17 -13.66
C GLU A 291 -0.86 -9.05 -14.53
N CYS A 292 -0.74 -8.94 -15.86
CA CYS A 292 -1.53 -9.73 -16.79
C CYS A 292 -1.26 -11.24 -16.68
N ALA A 293 0.00 -11.62 -16.43
CA ALA A 293 0.39 -13.01 -16.24
C ALA A 293 -0.05 -13.53 -14.86
N ILE A 294 0.13 -12.74 -13.80
CA ILE A 294 -0.31 -13.05 -12.42
C ILE A 294 -1.82 -13.31 -12.37
N SER A 295 -2.59 -12.47 -13.06
CA SER A 295 -4.05 -12.56 -13.11
C SER A 295 -4.59 -13.61 -14.08
N CYS A 296 -3.75 -14.18 -14.98
CA CYS A 296 -4.19 -15.16 -15.98
C CYS A 296 -4.51 -16.52 -15.33
N PRO A 297 -5.76 -17.04 -15.46
CA PRO A 297 -6.18 -18.31 -14.85
C PRO A 297 -5.69 -19.55 -15.60
N THR A 298 -5.07 -19.39 -16.77
CA THR A 298 -4.58 -20.50 -17.60
C THR A 298 -3.09 -20.32 -17.89
N GLY A 299 -2.52 -21.12 -18.80
CA GLY A 299 -1.17 -20.92 -19.32
C GLY A 299 -1.10 -19.92 -20.49
N ALA A 300 -2.13 -19.10 -20.73
CA ALA A 300 -2.12 -18.14 -21.84
C ALA A 300 -1.11 -17.00 -21.68
N LEU A 301 -0.85 -16.59 -20.43
CA LEU A 301 0.16 -15.60 -20.08
C LEU A 301 1.00 -16.17 -18.93
N THR A 302 2.28 -16.37 -19.20
CA THR A 302 3.25 -16.96 -18.26
C THR A 302 4.54 -16.15 -18.24
N PHE A 303 5.35 -16.34 -17.22
CA PHE A 303 6.70 -15.75 -17.17
C PHE A 303 7.69 -16.65 -17.91
N SER A 304 8.64 -16.04 -18.61
CA SER A 304 9.74 -16.75 -19.27
C SER A 304 10.71 -17.33 -18.24
N ASP A 305 11.00 -18.64 -18.33
CA ASP A 305 11.95 -19.31 -17.43
C ASP A 305 13.33 -18.65 -17.46
N SER A 306 13.77 -18.19 -18.63
CA SER A 306 15.04 -17.46 -18.79
C SER A 306 15.07 -16.12 -18.05
N TYR A 307 13.92 -15.43 -17.97
CA TYR A 307 13.79 -14.19 -17.22
C TYR A 307 13.82 -14.47 -15.71
N ILE A 308 13.05 -15.45 -15.23
CA ILE A 308 13.05 -15.85 -13.82
C ILE A 308 14.44 -16.30 -13.37
N LYS A 309 15.13 -17.10 -14.20
CA LYS A 309 16.50 -17.54 -13.90
C LYS A 309 17.46 -16.36 -13.74
N ARG A 310 17.43 -15.38 -14.64
CA ARG A 310 18.28 -14.18 -14.53
C ARG A 310 18.04 -13.39 -13.24
N LEU A 311 16.79 -13.25 -12.80
CA LEU A 311 16.45 -12.59 -11.54
C LEU A 311 17.03 -13.34 -10.33
N VAL A 312 16.92 -14.67 -10.31
CA VAL A 312 17.44 -15.51 -9.23
C VAL A 312 18.96 -15.51 -9.20
N ASP A 313 19.60 -15.64 -10.38
CA ASP A 313 21.05 -15.64 -10.52
C ASP A 313 21.66 -14.30 -10.06
N GLY A 314 21.03 -13.17 -10.39
CA GLY A 314 21.47 -11.84 -9.95
C GLY A 314 21.53 -11.70 -8.44
N VAL A 315 20.42 -11.99 -7.74
CA VAL A 315 20.37 -11.89 -6.27
C VAL A 315 21.31 -12.89 -5.58
N THR A 316 21.52 -14.06 -6.18
CA THR A 316 22.46 -15.05 -5.65
C THR A 316 23.91 -14.55 -5.77
N ALA A 317 24.24 -13.84 -6.85
CA ALA A 317 25.57 -13.27 -7.07
C ALA A 317 25.89 -12.12 -6.11
N ASP A 318 24.90 -11.30 -5.71
CA ASP A 318 25.09 -10.17 -4.79
C ASP A 318 25.31 -10.57 -3.32
N ARG A 319 25.05 -11.84 -2.97
CA ARG A 319 25.17 -12.36 -1.60
C ARG A 319 26.01 -13.65 -1.51
N PRO A 320 27.28 -13.64 -1.98
CA PRO A 320 28.08 -14.86 -2.09
C PRO A 320 28.45 -15.47 -0.72
N ASP A 321 28.50 -14.65 0.34
CA ASP A 321 29.09 -15.00 1.65
C ASP A 321 28.06 -15.11 2.80
N THR A 322 26.77 -15.32 2.50
CA THR A 322 25.73 -15.42 3.55
C THR A 322 25.09 -16.82 3.60
N ASP A 323 24.71 -17.30 4.80
CA ASP A 323 23.86 -18.48 4.99
C ASP A 323 22.41 -18.28 4.45
N ALA A 324 22.20 -17.21 3.69
CA ALA A 324 20.92 -16.78 3.16
C ALA A 324 20.60 -17.54 1.87
N ARG A 325 19.47 -18.24 1.83
CA ARG A 325 19.05 -19.04 0.66
C ARG A 325 17.68 -18.61 0.16
N ILE A 326 17.57 -18.36 -1.14
CA ILE A 326 16.27 -18.10 -1.79
C ILE A 326 15.35 -19.30 -1.54
N VAL A 327 14.12 -19.03 -1.12
CA VAL A 327 13.15 -20.09 -0.82
C VAL A 327 12.32 -20.39 -2.07
N PRO A 328 12.27 -21.66 -2.54
CA PRO A 328 11.44 -22.02 -3.68
C PRO A 328 9.96 -21.75 -3.44
N VAL A 329 9.23 -21.31 -4.48
CA VAL A 329 7.80 -20.97 -4.40
C VAL A 329 6.94 -22.12 -3.87
N GLY A 330 7.21 -23.36 -4.31
CA GLY A 330 6.48 -24.54 -3.82
C GLY A 330 6.65 -24.73 -2.31
N GLU A 331 7.86 -24.53 -1.78
CA GLU A 331 8.12 -24.60 -0.35
C GLU A 331 7.39 -23.48 0.42
N LEU A 332 7.38 -22.25 -0.10
CA LEU A 332 6.66 -21.13 0.51
C LEU A 332 5.17 -21.45 0.67
N MET A 333 4.52 -21.90 -0.40
CA MET A 333 3.08 -22.15 -0.40
C MET A 333 2.68 -23.36 0.44
N GLU A 334 3.49 -24.42 0.45
CA GLU A 334 3.17 -25.66 1.18
C GLU A 334 3.48 -25.58 2.67
N LYS A 335 4.62 -24.97 3.06
CA LYS A 335 5.09 -24.99 4.44
C LYS A 335 4.72 -23.75 5.25
N HIS A 336 4.40 -22.63 4.59
CA HIS A 336 4.17 -21.36 5.27
C HIS A 336 2.75 -20.84 4.99
N LYS A 337 1.87 -20.94 6.00
CA LYS A 337 0.45 -20.56 5.91
C LYS A 337 0.20 -19.13 5.39
N LEU A 338 1.12 -18.19 5.67
CA LEU A 338 1.03 -16.80 5.21
C LEU A 338 1.05 -16.67 3.68
N PHE A 339 1.72 -17.59 2.98
CA PHE A 339 1.91 -17.57 1.53
C PHE A 339 0.95 -18.49 0.78
N ALA A 340 0.22 -19.38 1.48
CA ALA A 340 -0.61 -20.42 0.87
C ALA A 340 -1.69 -19.86 -0.08
N ASN A 341 -2.23 -18.67 0.22
CA ASN A 341 -3.27 -18.02 -0.56
C ASN A 341 -2.77 -16.95 -1.55
N LEU A 342 -1.45 -16.80 -1.68
CA LEU A 342 -0.88 -15.88 -2.66
C LEU A 342 -0.88 -16.52 -4.07
N PRO A 343 -1.03 -15.72 -5.15
CA PRO A 343 -0.93 -16.25 -6.50
C PRO A 343 0.46 -16.85 -6.76
N TYR A 344 0.51 -18.10 -7.22
CA TYR A 344 1.79 -18.77 -7.55
C TYR A 344 2.66 -17.93 -8.49
N LYS A 345 2.05 -17.38 -9.55
CA LYS A 345 2.75 -16.55 -10.54
C LYS A 345 3.30 -15.26 -9.95
N PHE A 346 2.67 -14.70 -8.91
CA PHE A 346 3.20 -13.53 -8.21
C PHE A 346 4.50 -13.89 -7.46
N LEU A 347 4.50 -15.03 -6.75
CA LEU A 347 5.71 -15.51 -6.07
C LEU A 347 6.78 -15.95 -7.06
N GLN A 348 6.41 -16.50 -8.22
CA GLN A 348 7.33 -16.82 -9.29
C GLN A 348 8.01 -15.56 -9.85
N PHE A 349 7.23 -14.52 -10.17
CA PHE A 349 7.77 -13.24 -10.64
C PHE A 349 8.72 -12.59 -9.64
N ASN A 350 8.48 -12.83 -8.34
CA ASN A 350 9.26 -12.33 -7.22
C ASN A 350 10.08 -13.43 -6.55
N ALA A 351 10.56 -14.43 -7.30
CA ALA A 351 11.21 -15.61 -6.73
C ALA A 351 12.42 -15.27 -5.85
N ALA A 352 13.13 -14.18 -6.17
CA ALA A 352 14.30 -13.72 -5.42
C ALA A 352 13.96 -12.77 -4.25
N ALA A 353 12.67 -12.52 -3.98
CA ALA A 353 12.22 -11.57 -2.96
C ALA A 353 12.07 -12.18 -1.55
N VAL A 354 12.17 -13.51 -1.42
CA VAL A 354 12.07 -14.23 -0.14
C VAL A 354 13.30 -15.08 0.09
N VAL A 355 14.04 -14.74 1.14
CA VAL A 355 15.33 -15.36 1.48
C VAL A 355 15.27 -15.89 2.90
N ARG A 356 15.55 -17.19 3.07
CA ARG A 356 15.70 -17.81 4.39
C ARG A 356 17.05 -17.43 4.97
N ARG A 357 17.06 -16.91 6.19
CA ARG A 357 18.28 -16.64 6.98
C ARG A 357 18.27 -17.44 8.26
N LYS A 358 19.41 -18.06 8.56
CA LYS A 358 19.68 -18.70 9.86
C LYS A 358 20.65 -17.81 10.63
N LEU A 359 20.33 -17.58 11.90
CA LEU A 359 21.07 -16.69 12.78
C LEU A 359 21.54 -17.49 13.99
N LYS A 360 22.79 -17.30 14.40
CA LYS A 360 23.29 -17.86 15.65
C LYS A 360 22.91 -16.98 16.83
N ALA A 361 22.89 -17.55 18.02
CA ALA A 361 22.73 -16.77 19.25
C ALA A 361 23.76 -15.61 19.32
N GLY A 362 23.26 -14.38 19.54
CA GLY A 362 24.06 -13.15 19.61
C GLY A 362 24.23 -12.42 18.27
N GLU A 363 23.78 -12.99 17.15
CA GLU A 363 23.89 -12.35 15.83
C GLU A 363 22.87 -11.20 15.68
N ILE A 364 23.33 -10.09 15.09
CA ILE A 364 22.52 -8.89 14.86
C ILE A 364 21.73 -9.07 13.57
N LEU A 365 20.41 -8.91 13.66
CA LEU A 365 19.53 -8.90 12.50
C LEU A 365 19.52 -7.53 11.82
N CYS A 366 19.47 -6.47 12.63
CA CYS A 366 19.57 -5.08 12.20
C CYS A 366 20.08 -4.17 13.32
N GLU A 367 20.70 -3.06 12.95
CA GLU A 367 21.11 -1.99 13.87
C GLU A 367 20.15 -0.79 13.80
N GLN A 368 19.96 -0.12 14.93
CA GLN A 368 19.20 1.13 14.97
C GLN A 368 19.80 2.17 14.00
N GLY A 369 18.96 2.77 13.18
CA GLY A 369 19.34 3.82 12.22
C GLY A 369 19.78 3.32 10.85
N GLU A 370 19.96 2.00 10.65
CA GLU A 370 20.20 1.46 9.29
C GLU A 370 18.96 1.68 8.41
N ASN A 371 19.15 1.91 7.12
CA ASN A 371 18.07 2.10 6.14
C ASN A 371 17.72 0.77 5.44
N GLY A 372 17.06 -0.15 6.15
CA GLY A 372 16.68 -1.44 5.58
C GLY A 372 15.39 -1.39 4.73
N SER A 373 15.41 -2.01 3.55
CA SER A 373 14.27 -2.15 2.63
C SER A 373 13.51 -3.49 2.77
N CYS A 374 13.91 -4.33 3.72
CA CYS A 374 13.31 -5.65 3.96
C CYS A 374 12.60 -5.74 5.31
N ALA A 375 11.71 -6.73 5.43
CA ALA A 375 11.13 -7.16 6.70
C ALA A 375 11.47 -8.63 6.94
N TRP A 376 11.28 -9.11 8.17
CA TRP A 376 11.57 -10.50 8.53
C TRP A 376 10.35 -11.17 9.13
N ILE A 377 9.99 -12.34 8.62
CA ILE A 377 9.01 -13.22 9.24
C ILE A 377 9.74 -14.21 10.16
N ILE A 378 9.38 -14.24 11.44
CA ILE A 378 9.99 -15.17 12.40
C ILE A 378 9.43 -16.58 12.15
N ILE A 379 10.30 -17.52 11.80
CA ILE A 379 9.92 -18.94 11.63
C ILE A 379 10.13 -19.70 12.94
N ASP A 380 11.32 -19.56 13.51
CA ASP A 380 11.64 -20.01 14.86
C ASP A 380 12.72 -19.09 15.44
N GLY A 381 12.78 -19.00 16.76
CA GLY A 381 13.76 -18.15 17.43
C GLY A 381 13.16 -17.31 18.54
N GLU A 382 14.02 -16.48 19.10
CA GLU A 382 13.66 -15.41 19.99
C GLU A 382 14.61 -14.22 19.73
N PHE A 383 14.04 -13.02 19.70
CA PHE A 383 14.73 -11.80 19.32
C PHE A 383 14.61 -10.76 20.42
N ARG A 384 15.74 -10.19 20.79
CA ARG A 384 15.85 -9.06 21.72
C ARG A 384 15.91 -7.76 20.93
N ILE A 385 14.98 -6.87 21.20
CA ILE A 385 14.85 -5.54 20.58
C ILE A 385 15.17 -4.49 21.62
N PHE A 386 16.11 -3.61 21.31
CA PHE A 386 16.56 -2.55 22.22
C PHE A 386 17.05 -1.32 21.46
N LEU A 387 17.08 -0.19 22.15
CA LEU A 387 17.65 1.05 21.64
C LEU A 387 19.14 1.12 22.01
N ASP A 388 19.99 1.47 21.06
CA ASP A 388 21.41 1.69 21.32
C ASP A 388 21.61 3.08 21.93
N ASP A 389 22.17 3.11 23.15
CA ASP A 389 22.49 4.35 23.86
C ASP A 389 23.71 5.09 23.25
N ARG A 390 24.23 4.59 22.11
CA ARG A 390 25.48 5.02 21.46
C ARG A 390 25.23 5.84 20.20
N THR A 391 24.69 7.04 20.36
CA THR A 391 24.95 8.14 19.40
C THR A 391 26.40 8.63 19.57
N ARG A 392 27.39 7.82 19.15
CA ARG A 392 28.79 8.25 18.97
C ARG A 392 29.61 7.18 18.27
N VAL A 393 29.66 7.22 16.93
CA VAL A 393 30.91 6.90 16.19
C VAL A 393 30.94 7.78 14.92
N SER A 394 31.56 8.96 15.03
CA SER A 394 32.34 9.44 13.90
C SER A 394 33.43 8.40 13.64
N ARG A 395 33.55 7.90 12.41
CA ARG A 395 34.64 7.01 11.99
C ARG A 395 35.97 7.75 12.11
N GLY A 396 36.60 7.70 13.29
CA GLY A 396 37.97 8.15 13.53
C GLY A 396 38.93 6.97 13.41
N ARG A 397 39.87 7.04 12.45
CA ARG A 397 41.01 6.12 12.32
C ARG A 397 41.74 5.93 13.67
N PRO A 398 42.31 4.74 13.95
CA PRO A 398 43.01 4.50 15.21
C PRO A 398 44.30 5.34 15.27
N GLN A 399 44.32 6.37 16.11
CA GLN A 399 45.57 7.03 16.49
C GLN A 399 46.33 6.17 17.50
N ILE A 400 47.56 5.85 17.15
CA ILE A 400 48.57 5.19 17.96
C ILE A 400 48.75 5.97 19.27
N ARG A 401 48.55 5.30 20.41
CA ARG A 401 48.81 5.88 21.75
C ARG A 401 50.32 6.01 21.98
N SER A 402 50.80 7.24 22.05
CA SER A 402 52.09 7.61 22.63
C SER A 402 52.09 7.38 24.15
N LEU A 403 53.23 6.89 24.64
CA LEU A 403 53.45 6.29 25.95
C LEU A 403 54.08 7.30 26.94
N LEU A 404 53.46 8.46 27.16
CA LEU A 404 53.88 9.40 28.22
C LEU A 404 52.72 10.32 28.63
N GLY A 405 52.31 10.23 29.90
CA GLY A 405 51.29 11.11 30.46
C GLY A 405 50.65 10.60 31.75
N ILE A 406 51.48 10.30 32.75
CA ILE A 406 51.05 10.19 34.15
C ILE A 406 50.74 11.60 34.63
N PHE A 407 49.50 11.91 35.03
CA PHE A 407 49.13 12.69 36.22
C PHE A 407 47.59 12.83 36.32
N GLY A 408 47.07 12.63 37.53
CA GLY A 408 45.71 12.16 37.77
C GLY A 408 44.59 13.20 37.78
N ARG A 409 43.37 12.67 37.61
CA ARG A 409 42.09 13.18 38.15
C ARG A 409 41.15 11.99 38.32
N LYS A 410 40.60 11.80 39.52
CA LYS A 410 39.52 10.82 39.77
C LYS A 410 38.33 11.15 38.85
N PRO A 411 37.69 10.17 38.20
CA PRO A 411 36.46 10.43 37.46
C PRO A 411 35.38 10.88 38.47
N PRO A 412 34.54 11.87 38.11
CA PRO A 412 33.39 12.22 38.94
C PRO A 412 32.47 10.99 39.06
N LYS A 413 31.85 10.82 40.23
CA LYS A 413 30.81 9.80 40.44
C LYS A 413 29.74 9.99 39.35
N PRO A 414 29.21 8.90 38.76
CA PRO A 414 28.12 9.02 37.81
C PRO A 414 26.91 9.59 38.56
N GLU A 415 26.56 10.83 38.25
CA GLU A 415 25.22 11.33 38.53
C GLU A 415 24.23 10.40 37.82
N SER A 416 23.18 9.97 38.52
CA SER A 416 22.09 9.20 37.96
C SER A 416 21.46 10.00 36.83
N LYS A 417 21.76 9.62 35.60
CA LYS A 417 21.20 10.27 34.41
C LYS A 417 19.67 10.14 34.45
N PRO A 418 18.93 11.15 33.96
CA PRO A 418 17.49 11.02 33.77
C PRO A 418 17.22 9.85 32.81
N LYS A 419 16.26 8.99 33.17
CA LYS A 419 15.80 7.89 32.31
C LYS A 419 15.42 8.46 30.95
N ARG A 420 16.15 8.09 29.89
CA ARG A 420 15.80 8.47 28.52
C ARG A 420 14.80 7.46 27.98
N PHE A 421 13.67 8.00 27.56
CA PHE A 421 12.58 7.28 26.90
C PHE A 421 12.65 7.59 25.41
N ALA A 422 12.71 6.58 24.54
CA ALA A 422 12.54 6.79 23.10
C ALA A 422 11.30 6.05 22.59
N LYS A 423 10.59 6.69 21.65
CA LYS A 423 9.38 6.15 21.02
C LYS A 423 9.80 5.30 19.83
N LEU A 424 9.55 3.99 19.87
CA LEU A 424 9.80 3.11 18.72
C LEU A 424 8.71 3.28 17.66
N ALA A 425 9.09 3.68 16.46
CA ALA A 425 8.17 3.69 15.31
C ALA A 425 7.68 2.26 14.97
N ASP A 426 8.54 1.25 15.11
CA ASP A 426 8.22 -0.16 14.82
C ASP A 426 7.27 -0.81 15.84
N VAL A 427 6.96 -0.09 16.92
CA VAL A 427 6.02 -0.51 17.97
C VAL A 427 5.03 0.61 18.22
N SER A 428 4.51 1.24 17.16
CA SER A 428 3.47 2.29 17.20
C SER A 428 3.70 3.40 18.24
N GLY A 429 4.94 3.82 18.43
CA GLY A 429 5.32 4.85 19.40
C GLY A 429 5.46 4.37 20.84
N ALA A 430 5.50 3.06 21.10
CA ALA A 430 5.72 2.52 22.44
C ALA A 430 7.05 3.04 23.00
N VAL A 431 6.95 3.54 24.23
CA VAL A 431 8.10 4.02 24.98
C VAL A 431 8.91 2.82 25.47
N VAL A 432 10.12 2.66 24.95
CA VAL A 432 11.08 1.68 25.48
C VAL A 432 11.99 2.39 26.47
N GLU A 433 11.99 1.91 27.71
CA GLU A 433 13.06 2.24 28.67
C GLU A 433 14.35 1.63 28.14
N ALA A 434 15.43 2.42 28.03
CA ALA A 434 16.74 1.95 27.55
C ALA A 434 17.23 0.66 28.26
N ASP A 435 16.76 0.42 29.48
CA ASP A 435 17.17 -0.69 30.34
C ASP A 435 16.24 -1.93 30.27
N LYS A 436 15.14 -1.88 29.51
CA LYS A 436 14.18 -3.01 29.37
C LYS A 436 13.99 -3.41 27.91
N PRO A 437 14.69 -4.44 27.42
CA PRO A 437 14.53 -4.91 26.05
C PRO A 437 13.15 -5.55 25.83
N ILE A 438 12.60 -5.37 24.62
CA ILE A 438 11.41 -6.10 24.18
C ILE A 438 11.87 -7.46 23.64
N ILE A 439 11.24 -8.54 24.08
CA ILE A 439 11.48 -9.88 23.55
C ILE A 439 10.35 -10.24 22.58
N ARG A 440 10.72 -10.75 21.40
CA ARG A 440 9.80 -11.19 20.35
C ARG A 440 10.08 -12.64 19.98
N ASP A 441 9.02 -13.41 19.78
CA ASP A 441 9.09 -14.81 19.36
C ASP A 441 8.23 -15.05 18.09
N LYS A 442 8.14 -16.29 17.64
CA LYS A 442 7.33 -16.69 16.47
C LYS A 442 5.85 -16.25 16.48
N LYS A 443 5.31 -15.84 17.64
CA LYS A 443 3.93 -15.35 17.79
C LYS A 443 3.75 -13.91 17.32
N ASP A 444 4.83 -13.13 17.25
CA ASP A 444 4.80 -11.73 16.83
C ASP A 444 4.93 -11.56 15.30
N VAL A 445 5.16 -12.68 14.60
CA VAL A 445 5.15 -12.93 13.15
C VAL A 445 6.08 -12.07 12.30
N VAL A 446 6.10 -10.74 12.41
CA VAL A 446 6.86 -9.84 11.52
C VAL A 446 7.73 -8.84 12.32
N LEU A 447 8.97 -8.65 11.89
CA LEU A 447 9.92 -7.64 12.36
C LEU A 447 10.33 -6.70 11.23
N GLY A 448 10.56 -5.42 11.54
CA GLY A 448 11.07 -4.45 10.55
C GLY A 448 10.08 -4.05 9.45
N GLU A 449 8.78 -4.33 9.64
CA GLU A 449 7.70 -4.01 8.71
C GLU A 449 7.67 -2.52 8.33
N MET A 450 8.00 -1.67 9.30
CA MET A 450 7.93 -0.23 9.19
C MET A 450 8.95 0.36 8.23
N SER A 451 10.23 0.08 8.48
CA SER A 451 11.31 0.48 7.57
C SER A 451 11.13 -0.11 6.18
N CYS A 452 10.63 -1.35 6.09
CA CYS A 452 10.33 -1.99 4.82
C CYS A 452 9.28 -1.21 4.02
N MET A 453 8.14 -0.87 4.62
CA MET A 453 7.02 -0.23 3.92
C MET A 453 7.24 1.27 3.67
N ASN A 454 7.78 1.99 4.64
CA ASN A 454 7.88 3.45 4.61
C ASN A 454 9.27 3.96 4.29
N GLY A 455 10.26 3.07 4.14
CA GLY A 455 11.65 3.46 3.92
C GLY A 455 12.25 4.24 5.09
N THR A 456 11.66 4.22 6.29
CA THR A 456 12.24 4.89 7.46
C THR A 456 13.44 4.10 7.99
N PRO A 457 14.46 4.74 8.57
CA PRO A 457 15.54 4.03 9.27
C PRO A 457 15.00 3.08 10.35
N ARG A 458 15.70 1.98 10.65
CA ARG A 458 15.32 1.04 11.71
C ARG A 458 15.20 1.77 13.04
N SER A 459 14.10 1.56 13.74
CA SER A 459 13.86 2.27 15.00
C SER A 459 14.63 1.69 16.19
N ALA A 460 15.13 0.46 16.08
CA ALA A 460 15.84 -0.26 17.14
C ALA A 460 16.81 -1.31 16.59
N THR A 461 17.74 -1.73 17.44
CA THR A 461 18.66 -2.84 17.20
C THR A 461 17.98 -4.16 17.57
N ILE A 462 18.07 -5.17 16.70
CA ILE A 462 17.47 -6.49 16.88
C ILE A 462 18.56 -7.56 16.89
N VAL A 463 18.59 -8.39 17.93
CA VAL A 463 19.59 -9.46 18.12
C VAL A 463 18.90 -10.79 18.44
N ALA A 464 19.36 -11.88 17.82
CA ALA A 464 18.88 -13.22 18.15
C ALA A 464 19.40 -13.65 19.54
N THR A 465 18.52 -14.07 20.46
CA THR A 465 18.93 -14.53 21.80
C THR A 465 19.35 -15.99 21.81
N ARG A 466 18.87 -16.76 20.82
CA ARG A 466 19.20 -18.16 20.56
C ARG A 466 19.33 -18.40 19.06
N ASP A 467 19.79 -19.59 18.68
CA ASP A 467 19.76 -20.00 17.28
C ASP A 467 18.33 -19.88 16.72
N SER A 468 18.20 -19.12 15.64
CA SER A 468 16.93 -18.62 15.13
C SER A 468 16.88 -18.68 13.60
N GLU A 469 15.68 -18.73 13.04
CA GLU A 469 15.41 -18.76 11.60
C GLU A 469 14.34 -17.74 11.23
N VAL A 470 14.63 -16.93 10.21
CA VAL A 470 13.72 -15.92 9.66
C VAL A 470 13.61 -16.02 8.14
N LEU A 471 12.47 -15.60 7.60
CA LEU A 471 12.34 -15.28 6.18
C LEU A 471 12.46 -13.78 5.99
N GLU A 472 13.55 -13.35 5.37
CA GLU A 472 13.70 -11.99 4.87
C GLU A 472 12.83 -11.81 3.63
N ILE A 473 11.95 -10.82 3.64
CA ILE A 473 11.02 -10.50 2.56
C ILE A 473 11.21 -9.05 2.09
N LYS A 474 11.19 -8.84 0.77
CA LYS A 474 11.19 -7.49 0.17
C LYS A 474 9.82 -6.80 0.30
N ARG A 475 9.79 -5.48 0.09
CA ARG A 475 8.59 -4.63 0.24
C ARG A 475 7.40 -5.13 -0.55
N ASN A 476 7.59 -5.48 -1.81
CA ASN A 476 6.52 -5.93 -2.70
C ASN A 476 5.81 -7.21 -2.19
N VAL A 477 6.54 -8.14 -1.57
CA VAL A 477 5.97 -9.35 -0.95
C VAL A 477 5.22 -8.98 0.33
N LEU A 478 5.80 -8.14 1.19
CA LEU A 478 5.12 -7.67 2.41
C LEU A 478 3.81 -6.94 2.07
N ASP A 479 3.83 -6.09 1.05
CA ASP A 479 2.67 -5.36 0.56
C ASP A 479 1.59 -6.33 0.03
N MET A 480 1.97 -7.36 -0.73
CA MET A 480 1.04 -8.41 -1.16
C MET A 480 0.42 -9.19 0.02
N LEU A 481 1.23 -9.55 1.03
CA LEU A 481 0.74 -10.23 2.23
C LEU A 481 -0.27 -9.35 3.00
N ARG A 482 -0.06 -8.02 3.01
CA ARG A 482 -0.95 -7.05 3.66
C ARG A 482 -2.22 -6.74 2.86
N ARG A 483 -2.21 -6.92 1.54
CA ARG A 483 -3.37 -6.73 0.64
C ARG A 483 -4.29 -7.93 0.58
N ASN A 484 -3.73 -9.14 0.66
CA ASN A 484 -4.54 -10.35 0.66
C ASN A 484 -5.36 -10.44 1.96
N ASP A 485 -6.68 -10.43 1.83
CA ASP A 485 -7.61 -10.35 2.98
C ASP A 485 -7.40 -11.48 4.00
N SER A 486 -7.14 -12.69 3.51
CA SER A 486 -6.95 -13.87 4.34
C SER A 486 -5.62 -13.81 5.12
N THR A 487 -4.54 -13.39 4.46
CA THR A 487 -3.22 -13.23 5.10
C THR A 487 -3.21 -12.02 6.04
N ARG A 488 -3.82 -10.91 5.64
CA ARG A 488 -3.97 -9.69 6.44
C ARG A 488 -4.63 -9.99 7.78
N ARG A 489 -5.70 -10.80 7.79
CA ARG A 489 -6.36 -11.23 9.04
C ARG A 489 -5.42 -11.99 9.98
N ILE A 490 -4.54 -12.86 9.45
CA ILE A 490 -3.54 -13.56 10.28
C ILE A 490 -2.57 -12.57 10.92
N LEU A 491 -2.03 -11.64 10.13
CA LEU A 491 -1.10 -10.62 10.63
C LEU A 491 -1.77 -9.72 11.68
N GLU A 492 -3.00 -9.29 11.42
CA GLU A 492 -3.79 -8.49 12.36
C GLU A 492 -4.15 -9.25 13.64
N GLU A 493 -4.51 -10.53 13.55
CA GLU A 493 -4.83 -11.37 14.71
C GLU A 493 -3.58 -11.60 15.58
N ALA A 494 -2.44 -11.92 14.97
CA ALA A 494 -1.17 -12.04 15.67
C ALA A 494 -0.79 -10.74 16.39
N TYR A 495 -0.92 -9.60 15.69
CA TYR A 495 -0.71 -8.28 16.27
C TYR A 495 -1.66 -8.00 17.44
N ARG A 496 -2.97 -8.25 17.27
CA ARG A 496 -4.00 -8.04 18.32
C ARG A 496 -3.71 -8.88 19.56
N LYS A 497 -3.39 -10.16 19.38
CA LYS A 497 -3.23 -11.12 20.47
C LYS A 497 -1.99 -10.85 21.32
N HIS A 498 -0.88 -10.45 20.68
CA HIS A 498 0.44 -10.45 21.31
C HIS A 498 1.08 -9.06 21.47
N SER A 499 0.72 -8.09 20.63
CA SER A 499 1.39 -6.77 20.60
C SER A 499 0.48 -5.61 20.98
N LEU A 500 -0.80 -5.66 20.62
CA LEU A 500 -1.70 -4.50 20.70
C LEU A 500 -1.93 -4.01 22.13
N GLU A 501 -2.05 -4.91 23.09
CA GLU A 501 -2.30 -4.53 24.49
C GLU A 501 -1.10 -3.77 25.09
N ASN A 502 0.12 -4.30 24.95
CA ASN A 502 1.34 -3.61 25.36
C ASN A 502 1.54 -2.30 24.57
N ASN A 503 1.15 -2.28 23.31
CA ASN A 503 1.23 -1.09 22.47
C ASN A 503 0.30 0.01 22.97
N LEU A 504 -0.98 -0.32 23.18
CA LEU A 504 -2.00 0.58 23.70
C LEU A 504 -1.60 1.11 25.07
N ARG A 505 -1.12 0.24 25.97
CA ARG A 505 -0.66 0.63 27.31
C ARG A 505 0.37 1.75 27.30
N ASN A 506 1.25 1.76 26.30
CA ASN A 506 2.37 2.69 26.17
C ASN A 506 2.07 3.89 25.26
N GLN A 507 0.81 4.10 24.87
CA GLN A 507 0.45 5.26 24.04
C GLN A 507 0.55 6.57 24.84
N PRO A 508 1.03 7.67 24.23
CA PRO A 508 1.19 8.97 24.91
C PRO A 508 -0.09 9.49 25.56
N ILE A 509 -1.25 9.22 24.96
CA ILE A 509 -2.55 9.61 25.50
C ILE A 509 -2.78 9.06 26.91
N PHE A 510 -2.29 7.86 27.22
CA PHE A 510 -2.49 7.24 28.52
C PHE A 510 -1.39 7.56 29.52
N GLU A 511 -0.42 8.41 29.19
CA GLU A 511 0.73 8.69 30.05
C GLU A 511 0.33 9.14 31.46
N SER A 512 -0.77 9.90 31.57
CA SER A 512 -1.33 10.40 32.84
C SER A 512 -1.97 9.32 33.72
N LEU A 513 -2.28 8.14 33.17
CA LEU A 513 -2.86 7.04 33.93
C LEU A 513 -1.77 6.30 34.74
N LYS A 514 -2.14 5.78 35.91
CA LYS A 514 -1.29 4.85 36.68
C LYS A 514 -1.13 3.54 35.93
N ASP A 515 -0.10 2.77 36.24
CA ASP A 515 0.19 1.51 35.52
C ASP A 515 -0.97 0.50 35.54
N GLU A 516 -1.69 0.39 36.66
CA GLU A 516 -2.88 -0.47 36.78
C GLU A 516 -4.05 0.01 35.90
N GLU A 517 -4.22 1.33 35.80
CA GLU A 517 -5.24 1.97 34.97
C GLU A 517 -4.90 1.84 33.49
N LYS A 518 -3.63 2.02 33.12
CA LYS A 518 -3.11 1.77 31.77
C LYS A 518 -3.38 0.32 31.35
N GLN A 519 -3.11 -0.64 32.24
CA GLN A 519 -3.38 -2.05 31.98
C GLN A 519 -4.88 -2.30 31.76
N ARG A 520 -5.74 -1.73 32.60
CA ARG A 520 -7.21 -1.85 32.48
C ARG A 520 -7.72 -1.24 31.17
N ALA A 521 -7.24 -0.05 30.80
CA ALA A 521 -7.62 0.63 29.57
C ALA A 521 -7.17 -0.17 28.33
N ALA A 522 -5.92 -0.64 28.31
CA ALA A 522 -5.38 -1.45 27.22
C ALA A 522 -6.12 -2.78 27.05
N ALA A 523 -6.40 -3.49 28.15
CA ALA A 523 -7.16 -4.74 28.13
C ALA A 523 -8.58 -4.54 27.60
N TYR A 524 -9.24 -3.44 27.96
CA TYR A 524 -10.57 -3.10 27.43
C TYR A 524 -10.55 -2.78 25.93
N LEU A 525 -9.55 -2.02 25.48
CA LEU A 525 -9.47 -1.54 24.10
C LEU A 525 -8.99 -2.60 23.10
N LYS A 526 -8.25 -3.63 23.54
CA LYS A 526 -7.61 -4.64 22.70
C LYS A 526 -8.52 -5.22 21.61
N ASP A 527 -9.78 -5.51 21.93
CA ASP A 527 -10.73 -6.13 21.00
C ASP A 527 -11.73 -5.12 20.38
N LYS A 528 -11.57 -3.83 20.68
CA LYS A 528 -12.53 -2.76 20.35
C LYS A 528 -11.98 -1.67 19.45
N VAL A 529 -10.69 -1.72 19.13
CA VAL A 529 -10.04 -0.77 18.22
C VAL A 529 -9.97 -1.31 16.79
N ASP A 530 -10.13 -0.40 15.84
CA ASP A 530 -10.00 -0.69 14.42
C ASP A 530 -8.67 -0.11 13.91
N LEU A 531 -7.94 -0.85 13.08
CA LEU A 531 -6.73 -0.35 12.41
C LEU A 531 -7.14 0.16 11.04
N LEU A 532 -7.00 1.46 10.80
CA LEU A 532 -7.34 2.12 9.55
C LEU A 532 -6.08 2.47 8.77
N ARG A 533 -6.17 2.48 7.44
CA ARG A 533 -5.09 2.88 6.54
C ARG A 533 -5.58 3.95 5.58
N PHE A 534 -4.74 4.95 5.33
CA PHE A 534 -5.00 6.05 4.43
C PHE A 534 -3.80 6.27 3.52
N GLU A 535 -4.10 6.63 2.28
CA GLU A 535 -3.11 6.98 1.27
C GLU A 535 -2.80 8.48 1.29
N PRO A 536 -1.66 8.92 0.73
CA PRO A 536 -1.35 10.33 0.60
C PRO A 536 -2.52 11.11 -0.02
N ASN A 537 -2.83 12.27 0.56
CA ASN A 537 -3.95 13.17 0.21
C ASN A 537 -5.35 12.65 0.51
N GLN A 538 -5.51 11.45 1.08
CA GLN A 538 -6.83 10.96 1.47
C GLN A 538 -7.34 11.72 2.70
N VAL A 539 -8.57 12.22 2.62
CA VAL A 539 -9.23 12.88 3.75
C VAL A 539 -9.68 11.83 4.78
N ILE A 540 -9.23 12.00 6.03
CA ILE A 540 -9.54 11.14 7.16
C ILE A 540 -10.86 11.56 7.82
N VAL A 541 -11.01 12.86 8.13
CA VAL A 541 -12.25 13.48 8.62
C VAL A 541 -12.40 14.86 8.01
N ARG A 542 -13.64 15.32 7.76
CA ARG A 542 -13.90 16.69 7.28
C ARG A 542 -14.38 17.58 8.41
N GLN A 543 -14.01 18.85 8.35
CA GLN A 543 -14.57 19.87 9.23
C GLN A 543 -16.10 19.88 9.09
N GLY A 544 -16.81 19.96 10.22
CA GLY A 544 -18.26 19.95 10.30
C GLY A 544 -18.90 18.57 10.37
N ASP A 545 -18.17 17.49 10.07
CA ASP A 545 -18.68 16.12 10.25
C ASP A 545 -19.04 15.85 11.72
N ILE A 546 -19.92 14.87 11.95
CA ILE A 546 -20.24 14.43 13.31
C ILE A 546 -19.00 13.76 13.92
N ALA A 547 -18.68 14.12 15.16
CA ALA A 547 -17.52 13.60 15.86
C ALA A 547 -17.84 12.28 16.58
N GLU A 548 -17.66 11.15 15.88
CA GLU A 548 -17.99 9.83 16.40
C GLU A 548 -16.79 9.00 16.85
N ASP A 549 -15.57 9.36 16.44
CA ASP A 549 -14.38 8.52 16.56
C ASP A 549 -13.16 9.33 17.06
N TYR A 550 -12.29 8.67 17.82
CA TYR A 550 -10.99 9.19 18.21
C TYR A 550 -9.89 8.41 17.49
N PHE A 551 -8.83 9.09 17.05
CA PHE A 551 -7.75 8.49 16.26
C PHE A 551 -6.40 8.69 16.92
N ILE A 552 -5.54 7.67 16.82
CA ILE A 552 -4.12 7.76 17.18
C ILE A 552 -3.30 7.45 15.93
N VAL A 553 -2.36 8.32 15.58
CA VAL A 553 -1.46 8.10 14.46
C VAL A 553 -0.46 7.00 14.83
N LYS A 554 -0.62 5.82 14.22
CA LYS A 554 0.33 4.70 14.38
C LYS A 554 1.50 4.82 13.41
N LEU A 555 1.22 5.30 12.21
CA LEU A 555 2.16 5.36 11.10
C LEU A 555 1.82 6.60 10.25
N GLY A 556 2.85 7.30 9.75
CA GLY A 556 2.70 8.45 8.87
C GLY A 556 2.47 9.78 9.57
N ALA A 557 2.02 10.78 8.81
CA ALA A 557 1.73 12.13 9.23
C ALA A 557 0.38 12.62 8.66
N VAL A 558 -0.38 13.33 9.49
CA VAL A 558 -1.69 13.86 9.15
C VAL A 558 -1.65 15.38 9.18
N LYS A 559 -2.05 16.01 8.08
CA LYS A 559 -2.26 17.46 7.97
C LYS A 559 -3.63 17.80 8.57
N VAL A 560 -3.67 18.81 9.44
CA VAL A 560 -4.90 19.39 9.97
C VAL A 560 -5.11 20.76 9.31
N SER A 561 -6.26 20.95 8.67
CA SER A 561 -6.61 22.20 7.99
C SER A 561 -8.06 22.60 8.23
N ARG A 562 -8.35 23.89 8.11
CA ARG A 562 -9.65 24.49 8.36
C ARG A 562 -10.07 25.32 7.16
N VAL A 563 -11.28 25.08 6.67
CA VAL A 563 -11.84 25.81 5.53
C VAL A 563 -12.38 27.15 6.02
N ARG A 564 -11.88 28.25 5.44
CA ARG A 564 -12.39 29.61 5.66
C ARG A 564 -12.45 30.40 4.35
N GLY A 565 -13.64 30.92 4.01
CA GLY A 565 -13.85 31.64 2.75
C GLY A 565 -13.69 30.75 1.52
N ARG A 566 -12.79 31.11 0.59
CA ARG A 566 -12.46 30.30 -0.61
C ARG A 566 -11.19 29.44 -0.47
N GLY A 567 -10.56 29.39 0.71
CA GLY A 567 -9.26 28.71 0.91
C GLY A 567 -9.24 27.76 2.11
N ASP A 568 -8.36 26.76 2.02
CA ASP A 568 -8.05 25.83 3.10
C ASP A 568 -6.81 26.31 3.86
N GLN A 569 -6.97 26.69 5.14
CA GLN A 569 -5.88 27.16 5.98
C GLN A 569 -5.32 26.01 6.80
N MET A 570 -4.02 25.78 6.72
CA MET A 570 -3.34 24.79 7.54
C MET A 570 -3.28 25.25 9.00
N VAL A 571 -3.60 24.34 9.91
CA VAL A 571 -3.64 24.59 11.36
C VAL A 571 -2.49 23.86 12.04
N ASP A 572 -2.33 22.55 11.79
CA ASP A 572 -1.34 21.74 12.52
C ASP A 572 -0.97 20.45 11.76
N TYR A 573 0.00 19.69 12.29
CA TYR A 573 0.46 18.39 11.82
C TYR A 573 0.52 17.36 12.94
N MET A 574 -0.15 16.23 12.75
CA MET A 574 -0.10 15.11 13.69
C MET A 574 0.93 14.08 13.23
N ARG A 575 1.84 13.71 14.13
CA ARG A 575 2.88 12.69 13.91
C ARG A 575 2.54 11.40 14.66
N VAL A 576 3.33 10.35 14.42
CA VAL A 576 3.23 9.07 15.11
C VAL A 576 3.19 9.25 16.64
N GLY A 577 2.20 8.59 17.26
CA GLY A 577 1.90 8.65 18.70
C GLY A 577 1.00 9.81 19.10
N THR A 578 0.74 10.78 18.22
CA THR A 578 -0.21 11.86 18.50
C THR A 578 -1.64 11.38 18.23
N GLY A 579 -2.57 11.72 19.11
CA GLY A 579 -3.99 11.47 18.90
C GLY A 579 -4.79 12.74 18.63
N PHE A 580 -5.88 12.57 17.89
CA PHE A 580 -6.72 13.66 17.41
C PHE A 580 -8.20 13.25 17.30
N GLY A 581 -9.07 14.26 17.27
CA GLY A 581 -10.52 14.09 17.15
C GLY A 581 -11.28 14.16 18.48
N GLU A 582 -10.56 14.38 19.59
CA GLU A 582 -11.08 14.53 20.95
C GLU A 582 -12.01 15.72 21.10
N ILE A 583 -11.69 16.88 20.51
CA ILE A 583 -12.43 18.13 20.70
C ILE A 583 -13.91 17.95 20.35
N GLY A 584 -14.19 17.33 19.20
CA GLY A 584 -15.55 17.10 18.75
C GLY A 584 -16.33 16.19 19.71
N ILE A 585 -15.70 15.14 20.26
CA ILE A 585 -16.36 14.23 21.21
C ILE A 585 -16.57 14.91 22.56
N LEU A 586 -15.54 15.56 23.11
CA LEU A 586 -15.57 16.24 24.41
C LEU A 586 -16.59 17.39 24.42
N SER A 587 -16.71 18.13 23.31
CA SER A 587 -17.71 19.19 23.15
C SER A 587 -19.16 18.71 23.21
N ALA A 588 -19.41 17.43 22.92
CA ALA A 588 -20.76 16.86 22.99
C ALA A 588 -21.20 16.52 24.42
N ILE A 589 -20.24 16.34 25.34
CA ILE A 589 -20.49 15.79 26.69
C ILE A 589 -20.08 16.71 27.85
N GLY A 590 -19.45 17.86 27.57
CA GLY A 590 -18.90 18.75 28.59
C GLY A 590 -19.42 20.18 28.47
N GLU A 591 -19.70 20.82 29.60
CA GLU A 591 -20.03 22.25 29.65
C GLU A 591 -18.80 23.16 29.57
N HIS A 592 -17.60 22.64 29.86
CA HIS A 592 -16.37 23.43 30.03
C HIS A 592 -15.76 23.96 28.73
N LEU A 593 -15.97 23.29 27.59
CA LEU A 593 -15.46 23.76 26.28
C LEU A 593 -16.44 24.71 25.56
N ASN A 594 -17.63 24.98 26.15
CA ASN A 594 -18.71 25.71 25.48
C ASN A 594 -18.33 27.16 25.16
N GLU A 595 -17.74 27.88 26.12
CA GLU A 595 -17.42 29.31 25.94
C GLU A 595 -16.40 29.54 24.82
N GLU A 596 -15.45 28.62 24.63
CA GLU A 596 -14.42 28.74 23.58
C GLU A 596 -14.89 28.26 22.21
N LEU A 597 -15.75 27.25 22.17
CA LEU A 597 -16.39 26.79 20.94
C LEU A 597 -17.37 27.84 20.39
N GLU A 598 -18.10 28.52 21.27
CA GLU A 598 -18.97 29.65 20.93
C GLU A 598 -18.16 30.85 20.38
N ARG A 599 -16.97 31.13 20.93
CA ARG A 599 -16.05 32.14 20.37
C ARG A 599 -15.44 31.78 19.02
N SER A 600 -15.50 30.52 18.61
CA SER A 600 -14.85 30.00 17.39
C SER A 600 -15.81 29.56 16.28
N ASP A 601 -17.11 29.87 16.42
CA ASP A 601 -18.22 29.54 15.49
C ASP A 601 -18.34 28.05 15.17
N LEU A 602 -17.99 27.17 16.13
CA LEU A 602 -17.98 25.73 15.92
C LEU A 602 -19.17 25.05 16.59
N PRO A 603 -20.02 24.33 15.84
CA PRO A 603 -21.13 23.57 16.42
C PRO A 603 -20.64 22.42 17.32
N LYS A 604 -21.32 22.23 18.45
CA LYS A 604 -21.05 21.14 19.41
C LYS A 604 -21.18 19.78 18.74
N GLY A 605 -20.33 18.83 19.15
CA GLY A 605 -20.36 17.46 18.65
C GLY A 605 -19.85 17.31 17.20
N ARG A 606 -19.27 18.35 16.60
CA ARG A 606 -18.76 18.32 15.23
C ARG A 606 -17.25 18.47 15.16
N ARG A 607 -16.67 17.99 14.05
CA ARG A 607 -15.25 18.11 13.75
C ARG A 607 -14.88 19.57 13.52
N THR A 608 -13.85 20.04 14.22
CA THR A 608 -13.42 21.44 14.19
C THR A 608 -12.49 21.76 13.01
N ALA A 609 -11.88 20.73 12.41
CA ALA A 609 -10.96 20.81 11.29
C ALA A 609 -11.07 19.57 10.38
N THR A 610 -10.56 19.70 9.16
CA THR A 610 -10.35 18.62 8.20
C THR A 610 -8.97 18.02 8.45
N CYS A 611 -8.89 16.69 8.56
CA CYS A 611 -7.63 15.97 8.67
C CYS A 611 -7.38 15.18 7.38
N THR A 612 -6.21 15.35 6.77
CA THR A 612 -5.82 14.71 5.51
C THR A 612 -4.49 14.00 5.69
N ALA A 613 -4.38 12.76 5.21
CA ALA A 613 -3.12 12.04 5.20
C ALA A 613 -2.11 12.75 4.26
N ILE A 614 -0.89 12.97 4.71
CA ILE A 614 0.18 13.58 3.90
C ILE A 614 0.96 12.48 3.17
N ASP A 615 1.16 11.38 3.86
CA ASP A 615 1.85 10.19 3.44
C ASP A 615 0.92 8.97 3.59
N HIS A 616 1.47 7.77 3.54
CA HIS A 616 0.72 6.58 3.92
C HIS A 616 0.53 6.62 5.43
N VAL A 617 -0.70 6.66 5.91
CA VAL A 617 -1.03 6.78 7.33
C VAL A 617 -1.72 5.50 7.81
N GLU A 618 -1.26 4.94 8.94
CA GLU A 618 -2.08 3.99 9.71
C GLU A 618 -2.57 4.66 10.99
N LEU A 619 -3.86 4.50 11.28
CA LEU A 619 -4.50 5.01 12.49
C LEU A 619 -5.03 3.86 13.34
N ILE A 620 -4.91 4.00 14.66
CA ILE A 620 -5.72 3.24 15.61
C ILE A 620 -6.99 4.07 15.84
N ARG A 621 -8.14 3.55 15.39
CA ARG A 621 -9.45 4.14 15.66
C ARG A 621 -10.02 3.56 16.95
N ILE A 622 -10.34 4.44 17.89
CA ILE A 622 -11.18 4.15 19.06
C ILE A 622 -12.57 4.72 18.77
N ARG A 623 -13.60 3.87 18.80
CA ARG A 623 -14.98 4.32 18.59
C ARG A 623 -15.41 5.22 19.75
N GLY A 624 -16.18 6.25 19.46
CA GLY A 624 -16.58 7.27 20.45
C GLY A 624 -17.25 6.69 21.68
N LYS A 625 -18.11 5.68 21.53
CA LYS A 625 -18.73 4.98 22.67
C LYS A 625 -17.70 4.36 23.64
N ASP A 626 -16.63 3.79 23.10
CA ASP A 626 -15.59 3.12 23.88
C ASP A 626 -14.62 4.17 24.45
N PHE A 627 -14.37 5.26 23.73
CA PHE A 627 -13.62 6.42 24.22
C PHE A 627 -14.34 7.11 25.39
N LEU A 628 -15.64 7.34 25.28
CA LEU A 628 -16.48 7.91 26.34
C LEU A 628 -16.46 7.03 27.59
N GLN A 629 -16.49 5.70 27.44
CA GLN A 629 -16.38 4.78 28.57
C GLN A 629 -15.06 4.95 29.32
N LEU A 630 -13.95 5.19 28.62
CA LEU A 630 -12.65 5.45 29.25
C LEU A 630 -12.65 6.76 30.04
N LEU A 631 -13.24 7.82 29.48
CA LEU A 631 -13.37 9.11 30.16
C LEU A 631 -14.21 9.02 31.44
N GLU A 632 -15.21 8.13 31.46
CA GLU A 632 -16.04 7.87 32.63
C GLU A 632 -15.29 7.06 33.70
N TRP A 633 -14.48 6.08 33.30
CA TRP A 633 -13.67 5.29 34.24
C TRP A 633 -12.49 6.04 34.83
N PHE A 634 -11.95 7.04 34.12
CA PHE A 634 -10.74 7.76 34.51
C PHE A 634 -10.96 9.29 34.50
N PRO A 635 -11.50 9.87 35.58
CA PRO A 635 -11.81 11.29 35.65
C PRO A 635 -10.60 12.22 35.50
N GLU A 636 -9.44 11.85 36.07
CA GLU A 636 -8.20 12.63 35.93
C GLU A 636 -7.72 12.68 34.47
N PHE A 637 -7.88 11.58 33.74
CA PHE A 637 -7.59 11.50 32.32
C PHE A 637 -8.52 12.40 31.49
N ARG A 638 -9.81 12.42 31.82
CA ARG A 638 -10.78 13.36 31.21
C ARG A 638 -10.41 14.81 31.47
N ALA A 639 -10.01 15.16 32.70
CA ALA A 639 -9.62 16.53 33.04
C ALA A 639 -8.42 17.01 32.23
N LYS A 640 -7.40 16.15 32.06
CA LYS A 640 -6.22 16.46 31.24
C LYS A 640 -6.58 16.67 29.77
N LEU A 641 -7.37 15.79 29.18
CA LEU A 641 -7.80 15.92 27.78
C LEU A 641 -8.64 17.18 27.54
N ASN A 642 -9.49 17.58 28.50
CA ASN A 642 -10.22 18.84 28.42
C ASN A 642 -9.26 20.05 28.40
N ALA A 643 -8.25 20.05 29.27
CA ALA A 643 -7.26 21.12 29.32
C ALA A 643 -6.43 21.22 28.02
N GLU A 644 -5.98 20.08 27.48
CA GLU A 644 -5.26 20.04 26.19
C GLU A 644 -6.16 20.52 25.02
N ALA A 645 -7.45 20.15 25.04
CA ALA A 645 -8.42 20.60 24.04
C ALA A 645 -8.68 22.11 24.12
N GLU A 646 -8.79 22.67 25.33
CA GLU A 646 -8.96 24.10 25.59
C GLU A 646 -7.73 24.89 25.11
N GLU A 647 -6.53 24.47 25.51
CA GLU A 647 -5.27 25.09 25.06
C GLU A 647 -5.15 25.10 23.53
N ARG A 648 -5.49 23.97 22.86
CA ARG A 648 -5.52 23.89 21.40
C ARG A 648 -6.52 24.87 20.78
N LEU A 649 -7.71 25.02 21.35
CA LEU A 649 -8.71 25.97 20.87
C LEU A 649 -8.26 27.42 21.06
N GLN A 650 -7.65 27.75 22.20
CA GLN A 650 -7.08 29.07 22.49
C GLN A 650 -5.94 29.45 21.54
N LEU A 651 -4.98 28.54 21.33
CA LEU A 651 -3.88 28.74 20.39
C LEU A 651 -4.41 28.99 18.98
N ASN A 652 -5.34 28.15 18.52
CA ASN A 652 -5.99 28.31 17.22
C ASN A 652 -6.73 29.66 17.11
N ALA A 653 -7.40 30.11 18.17
CA ALA A 653 -8.09 31.40 18.21
C ALA A 653 -7.15 32.62 18.25
N ALA A 654 -5.98 32.49 18.88
CA ALA A 654 -4.96 33.54 18.93
C ALA A 654 -4.19 33.67 17.61
N GLU A 655 -3.89 32.55 16.94
CA GLU A 655 -3.26 32.55 15.61
C GLU A 655 -4.14 33.20 14.53
N LEU A 656 -5.46 33.09 14.70
CA LEU A 656 -6.51 33.74 13.91
C LEU A 656 -6.32 35.27 13.77
N GLN A 657 -5.66 35.92 14.73
CA GLN A 657 -5.44 37.38 14.76
C GLN A 657 -4.11 37.80 14.12
N ARG A 658 -3.20 36.86 13.81
CA ARG A 658 -1.83 37.13 13.30
C ARG A 658 -1.57 36.43 11.96
N ALA A 659 -2.31 36.79 10.91
CA ALA A 659 -1.98 36.36 9.55
C ALA A 659 -0.87 37.25 8.96
N THR A 660 0.39 36.90 9.22
CA THR A 660 1.58 37.63 8.73
C THR A 660 2.16 36.96 7.46
N PRO A 661 2.78 37.69 6.51
CA PRO A 661 3.37 37.14 5.26
C PRO A 661 4.38 35.98 5.46
N THR A 662 5.09 35.95 6.58
CA THR A 662 6.08 34.91 6.92
C THR A 662 5.48 33.50 6.94
N LYS A 663 4.23 33.34 7.40
CA LYS A 663 3.57 32.02 7.51
C LYS A 663 3.17 31.41 6.16
N LEU A 664 3.04 32.20 5.09
CA LEU A 664 2.79 31.67 3.74
C LEU A 664 4.02 30.89 3.24
N ILE A 665 5.22 31.39 3.53
CA ILE A 665 6.50 30.73 3.21
C ILE A 665 6.65 29.46 4.04
N ASP A 666 6.30 29.49 5.34
CA ASP A 666 6.28 28.30 6.19
C ASP A 666 5.30 27.24 5.65
N SER A 667 4.10 27.64 5.23
CA SER A 667 3.11 26.72 4.67
C SER A 667 3.56 26.11 3.35
N GLU A 668 4.26 26.87 2.50
CA GLU A 668 4.78 26.40 1.22
C GLU A 668 5.98 25.48 1.42
N PHE A 669 6.86 25.80 2.37
CA PHE A 669 8.00 24.97 2.76
C PHE A 669 7.56 23.56 3.20
N VAL A 670 6.51 23.47 4.01
CA VAL A 670 5.97 22.18 4.45
C VAL A 670 5.13 21.51 3.35
N ARG A 671 4.29 22.25 2.63
CA ARG A 671 3.51 21.74 1.48
C ARG A 671 4.40 21.09 0.42
N GLN A 672 5.57 21.68 0.21
CA GLN A 672 6.55 21.21 -0.75
C GLN A 672 7.48 20.14 -0.17
N GLY A 673 7.25 19.69 1.08
CA GLY A 673 7.99 18.63 1.72
C GLY A 673 9.48 18.93 1.96
N LEU A 674 9.88 20.20 2.01
CA LEU A 674 11.28 20.56 2.23
C LEU A 674 11.76 20.18 3.62
N HIS A 675 10.84 20.15 4.60
CA HIS A 675 11.11 19.74 5.97
C HIS A 675 11.60 18.28 6.10
N SER A 676 11.27 17.40 5.14
CA SER A 676 11.70 16.00 5.13
C SER A 676 12.99 15.77 4.34
N ALA A 677 13.49 16.77 3.62
CA ALA A 677 14.68 16.65 2.79
C ALA A 677 15.95 16.44 3.63
N GLN A 678 16.73 15.41 3.31
CA GLN A 678 18.01 15.14 3.96
C GLN A 678 19.20 15.64 3.14
N ASN A 679 19.08 15.70 1.81
CA ASN A 679 20.14 16.16 0.91
C ASN A 679 19.56 16.96 -0.25
N MET A 680 19.24 18.23 -0.02
CA MET A 680 18.67 19.13 -1.02
C MET A 680 19.77 19.93 -1.72
N LEU A 681 19.74 19.99 -3.06
CA LEU A 681 20.61 20.88 -3.82
C LEU A 681 20.04 22.31 -3.80
N VAL A 682 20.79 23.23 -3.22
CA VAL A 682 20.43 24.65 -3.12
C VAL A 682 21.49 25.47 -3.85
N LEU A 683 21.03 26.39 -4.70
CA LEU A 683 21.87 27.34 -5.43
C LEU A 683 21.65 28.75 -4.88
N ASP A 684 22.72 29.43 -4.45
CA ASP A 684 22.70 30.85 -4.14
C ASP A 684 22.70 31.67 -5.44
N LEU A 685 21.59 32.36 -5.72
CA LEU A 685 21.41 33.12 -6.96
C LEU A 685 22.21 34.42 -7.00
N GLU A 686 22.71 34.93 -5.86
CA GLU A 686 23.62 36.08 -5.85
C GLU A 686 25.02 35.68 -6.34
N SER A 687 25.46 34.49 -5.95
CA SER A 687 26.77 33.93 -6.31
C SER A 687 26.75 33.16 -7.63
N CYS A 688 25.59 32.64 -8.05
CA CYS A 688 25.45 31.79 -9.23
C CYS A 688 25.43 32.60 -10.54
N THR A 689 26.48 32.44 -11.35
CA THR A 689 26.59 33.03 -12.70
C THR A 689 25.90 32.22 -13.80
N ARG A 690 25.23 31.11 -13.45
CA ARG A 690 24.56 30.18 -14.39
C ARG A 690 25.47 29.58 -15.47
N CYS A 691 26.73 29.34 -15.17
CA CYS A 691 27.72 28.75 -16.09
C CYS A 691 27.50 27.27 -16.50
N ASP A 692 26.46 26.61 -15.96
CA ASP A 692 26.09 25.20 -16.23
C ASP A 692 27.07 24.11 -15.79
N GLU A 693 28.17 24.45 -15.12
CA GLU A 693 29.18 23.46 -14.72
C GLU A 693 28.63 22.36 -13.78
N CYS A 694 27.68 22.69 -12.89
CA CYS A 694 27.05 21.69 -12.03
C CYS A 694 26.21 20.67 -12.82
N THR A 695 25.52 21.11 -13.88
CA THR A 695 24.72 20.25 -14.76
C THR A 695 25.62 19.42 -15.68
N LYS A 696 26.68 20.03 -16.25
CA LYS A 696 27.67 19.32 -17.07
C LYS A 696 28.37 18.22 -16.28
N ALA A 697 28.87 18.53 -15.09
CA ALA A 697 29.52 17.54 -14.24
C ALA A 697 28.60 16.36 -13.89
N CYS A 698 27.30 16.63 -13.67
CA CYS A 698 26.32 15.57 -13.46
C CYS A 698 26.14 14.71 -14.73
N SER A 699 25.93 15.34 -15.89
CA SER A 699 25.80 14.65 -17.17
C SER A 699 27.02 13.79 -17.50
N ASP A 700 28.23 14.33 -17.34
CA ASP A 700 29.50 13.65 -17.63
C ASP A 700 29.72 12.44 -16.71
N THR A 701 29.38 12.57 -15.43
CA THR A 701 29.46 11.47 -14.45
C THR A 701 28.51 10.32 -14.80
N HIS A 702 27.40 10.61 -15.47
CA HIS A 702 26.33 9.64 -15.76
C HIS A 702 26.10 9.42 -17.25
N GLY A 703 27.17 9.48 -18.06
CA GLY A 703 27.14 9.05 -19.46
C GLY A 703 26.20 9.88 -20.36
N GLY A 704 26.04 11.17 -20.06
CA GLY A 704 25.19 12.11 -20.79
C GLY A 704 23.83 12.37 -20.13
N VAL A 705 23.44 11.60 -19.10
CA VAL A 705 22.15 11.78 -18.42
C VAL A 705 22.31 12.70 -17.21
N THR A 706 21.73 13.90 -17.26
CA THR A 706 21.71 14.78 -16.08
C THR A 706 20.62 14.35 -15.11
N ARG A 707 20.95 14.29 -13.82
CA ARG A 707 20.05 13.93 -12.71
C ARG A 707 19.68 15.15 -11.84
N LEU A 708 19.97 16.35 -12.34
CA LEU A 708 19.61 17.61 -11.73
C LEU A 708 19.16 18.62 -12.79
N ILE A 709 18.15 19.40 -12.45
CA ILE A 709 17.61 20.49 -13.27
C ILE A 709 17.70 21.77 -12.42
N ARG A 710 18.26 22.84 -12.99
CA ARG A 710 18.44 24.15 -12.32
C ARG A 710 17.15 24.97 -12.32
N GLU A 711 16.03 24.30 -12.11
CA GLU A 711 14.70 24.86 -11.96
C GLU A 711 14.09 24.35 -10.66
N GLY A 712 13.20 25.14 -10.07
CA GLY A 712 12.57 24.81 -8.82
C GLY A 712 12.17 26.04 -8.04
N MET A 713 11.95 25.86 -6.74
CA MET A 713 11.41 26.90 -5.88
C MET A 713 12.45 27.91 -5.47
N ARG A 714 12.03 29.17 -5.39
CA ARG A 714 12.88 30.25 -4.92
C ARG A 714 12.45 30.68 -3.52
N PHE A 715 13.42 30.74 -2.62
CA PHE A 715 13.27 31.29 -1.27
C PHE A 715 14.27 32.41 -1.14
N ASP A 716 13.77 33.64 -1.26
CA ASP A 716 14.63 34.84 -1.31
C ASP A 716 15.71 34.69 -2.39
N LYS A 717 17.00 34.72 -2.03
CA LYS A 717 18.13 34.53 -2.95
C LYS A 717 18.46 33.08 -3.29
N PHE A 718 17.82 32.10 -2.65
CA PHE A 718 18.13 30.69 -2.85
C PHE A 718 17.18 30.04 -3.84
N LEU A 719 17.72 29.19 -4.71
CA LEU A 719 16.97 28.29 -5.59
C LEU A 719 17.15 26.86 -5.11
N VAL A 720 16.06 26.23 -4.71
CA VAL A 720 16.01 24.78 -4.47
C VAL A 720 15.90 24.09 -5.83
N ALA A 721 16.99 23.53 -6.31
CA ALA A 721 17.06 22.88 -7.61
C ALA A 721 16.35 21.52 -7.59
N SER A 722 15.68 21.18 -8.69
CA SER A 722 15.08 19.86 -8.90
C SER A 722 16.19 18.82 -9.01
N SER A 723 16.32 18.05 -7.93
CA SER A 723 17.21 16.91 -7.79
C SER A 723 16.71 16.09 -6.60
N CYS A 724 17.04 14.79 -6.54
CA CYS A 724 16.66 13.96 -5.40
C CYS A 724 17.02 14.66 -4.08
N ARG A 725 16.05 14.69 -3.16
CA ARG A 725 16.16 15.33 -1.85
C ARG A 725 16.54 14.35 -0.73
N SER A 726 16.66 13.06 -1.07
CA SER A 726 16.84 11.96 -0.12
C SER A 726 15.88 12.06 1.07
N CYS A 727 14.60 12.31 0.78
CA CYS A 727 13.58 12.58 1.79
C CYS A 727 13.54 11.48 2.84
N THR A 728 13.32 11.83 4.11
CA THR A 728 13.13 10.86 5.20
C THR A 728 12.01 9.88 4.88
N ASP A 729 10.92 10.37 4.30
CA ASP A 729 9.82 9.58 3.73
C ASP A 729 9.91 9.59 2.19
N PRO A 730 10.26 8.46 1.55
CA PRO A 730 10.55 8.42 0.13
C PRO A 730 9.36 7.86 -0.67
N TYR A 731 8.43 8.73 -1.07
CA TYR A 731 7.27 8.38 -1.90
C TYR A 731 7.61 7.55 -3.15
N CYS A 732 8.77 7.84 -3.75
CA CYS A 732 9.26 7.16 -4.94
C CYS A 732 9.56 5.68 -4.77
N LEU A 733 9.81 5.19 -3.55
CA LEU A 733 10.08 3.76 -3.35
C LEU A 733 8.79 2.94 -3.31
N ILE A 734 7.66 3.61 -3.12
CA ILE A 734 6.35 2.98 -3.00
C ILE A 734 5.85 2.62 -4.41
N GLY A 735 5.18 1.47 -4.52
CA GLY A 735 4.58 1.02 -5.77
C GLY A 735 5.54 0.33 -6.75
N CYS A 736 6.85 0.30 -6.49
CA CYS A 736 7.78 -0.47 -7.33
C CYS A 736 7.44 -1.97 -7.29
N PRO A 737 7.01 -2.59 -8.40
CA PRO A 737 6.50 -3.96 -8.39
C PRO A 737 7.60 -5.01 -8.17
N VAL A 738 8.82 -4.68 -8.58
CA VAL A 738 10.00 -5.56 -8.51
C VAL A 738 10.98 -5.16 -7.41
N ASP A 739 10.68 -4.08 -6.67
CA ASP A 739 11.60 -3.51 -5.67
C ASP A 739 12.99 -3.19 -6.26
N ALA A 740 13.00 -2.58 -7.45
CA ALA A 740 14.23 -2.14 -8.14
C ALA A 740 14.70 -0.77 -7.68
N ILE A 741 13.93 -0.05 -6.87
CA ILE A 741 14.31 1.25 -6.30
C ILE A 741 14.22 1.16 -4.78
N HIS A 742 15.34 1.36 -4.10
CA HIS A 742 15.48 1.18 -2.67
C HIS A 742 16.61 2.01 -2.07
N ARG A 743 16.82 1.93 -0.75
CA ARG A 743 17.96 2.57 -0.07
C ARG A 743 19.07 1.57 0.19
N ASN A 744 20.30 2.06 0.21
CA ASN A 744 21.53 1.26 0.30
C ASN A 744 21.87 0.70 1.69
N GLY A 745 20.90 0.64 2.62
CA GLY A 745 21.14 0.09 3.96
C GLY A 745 21.84 1.05 4.94
N VAL A 746 22.70 1.95 4.47
CA VAL A 746 23.56 2.78 5.34
C VAL A 746 23.16 4.25 5.32
N THR A 747 22.70 4.75 4.18
CA THR A 747 22.37 6.16 3.95
C THR A 747 20.96 6.32 3.39
N THR A 748 20.47 7.56 3.30
CA THR A 748 19.19 7.88 2.65
C THR A 748 19.29 8.00 1.13
N GLU A 749 20.43 7.60 0.56
CA GLU A 749 20.67 7.51 -0.87
C GLU A 749 19.72 6.49 -1.52
N ILE A 750 19.23 6.84 -2.70
CA ILE A 750 18.37 5.99 -3.50
C ILE A 750 19.23 5.27 -4.52
N GLU A 751 19.17 3.94 -4.49
CA GLU A 751 19.76 3.06 -5.49
C GLU A 751 18.65 2.49 -6.39
N ILE A 752 18.93 2.47 -7.70
CA ILE A 752 18.06 1.87 -8.70
C ILE A 752 18.83 0.74 -9.36
N GLU A 753 18.29 -0.47 -9.23
CA GLU A 753 18.88 -1.72 -9.69
C GLU A 753 18.71 -1.94 -11.19
N ASP A 754 19.60 -2.76 -11.76
CA ASP A 754 19.60 -3.10 -13.18
C ASP A 754 18.34 -3.87 -13.63
N TYR A 755 17.65 -4.52 -12.71
CA TYR A 755 16.38 -5.19 -12.99
C TYR A 755 15.16 -4.25 -13.00
N CYS A 756 15.37 -2.92 -13.04
CA CYS A 756 14.31 -1.94 -13.23
C CYS A 756 13.55 -2.19 -14.54
N ILE A 757 12.24 -2.44 -14.44
CA ILE A 757 11.39 -2.79 -15.59
C ILE A 757 10.84 -1.57 -16.35
N GLY A 758 11.12 -0.35 -15.88
CA GLY A 758 10.70 0.87 -16.60
C GLY A 758 9.21 1.25 -16.48
N CYS A 759 8.52 0.82 -15.42
CA CYS A 759 7.08 1.07 -15.25
C CYS A 759 6.66 2.51 -14.90
N SER A 760 7.63 3.44 -14.72
CA SER A 760 7.40 4.85 -14.34
C SER A 760 6.64 5.12 -13.03
N GLU A 761 6.32 4.10 -12.22
CA GLU A 761 5.55 4.31 -10.99
C GLU A 761 6.28 5.23 -10.00
N CYS A 762 7.59 5.08 -9.87
CA CYS A 762 8.43 5.92 -9.02
C CYS A 762 8.52 7.38 -9.52
N GLU A 763 8.44 7.61 -10.84
CA GLU A 763 8.37 8.94 -11.44
C GLU A 763 7.04 9.61 -11.11
N LYS A 764 5.92 8.91 -11.34
CA LYS A 764 4.57 9.38 -10.98
C LYS A 764 4.43 9.63 -9.47
N SER A 765 5.04 8.77 -8.66
CA SER A 765 4.97 8.83 -7.20
C SER A 765 5.86 9.92 -6.59
N CYS A 766 6.83 10.47 -7.32
CA CYS A 766 7.68 11.53 -6.79
C CYS A 766 6.93 12.87 -6.87
N PRO A 767 6.41 13.43 -5.75
CA PRO A 767 5.65 14.69 -5.80
C PRO A 767 6.51 15.89 -6.22
N TYR A 768 7.83 15.72 -6.23
CA TYR A 768 8.79 16.77 -6.53
C TYR A 768 9.40 16.67 -7.94
N GLY A 769 9.01 15.65 -8.73
CA GLY A 769 9.50 15.45 -10.09
C GLY A 769 11.00 15.16 -10.18
N ASN A 770 11.60 14.56 -9.14
CA ASN A 770 13.05 14.33 -9.05
C ASN A 770 13.48 12.92 -9.53
N ILE A 771 12.57 12.19 -10.18
CA ILE A 771 12.83 10.93 -10.86
C ILE A 771 12.47 11.13 -12.31
N SER A 772 13.33 10.64 -13.20
CA SER A 772 13.14 10.75 -14.64
C SER A 772 13.47 9.45 -15.32
N MET A 773 12.70 9.11 -16.35
CA MET A 773 12.85 7.89 -17.12
C MET A 773 13.74 8.13 -18.34
N HIS A 774 14.86 7.41 -18.43
CA HIS A 774 15.81 7.55 -19.53
C HIS A 774 15.99 6.24 -20.30
N GLN A 775 15.95 6.34 -21.62
CA GLN A 775 16.27 5.23 -22.50
C GLN A 775 17.78 4.98 -22.51
N HIS A 776 18.21 3.79 -22.10
CA HIS A 776 19.60 3.39 -22.15
C HIS A 776 19.89 2.62 -23.44
N LYS A 777 21.11 2.76 -23.98
CA LYS A 777 21.50 2.11 -25.23
C LYS A 777 21.49 0.58 -25.07
N GLY A 778 20.74 -0.10 -25.93
CA GLY A 778 20.61 -1.57 -25.92
C GLY A 778 19.44 -2.11 -25.10
N GLU A 779 18.69 -1.23 -24.43
CA GLU A 779 17.52 -1.60 -23.63
C GLU A 779 16.23 -1.16 -24.32
N LYS A 780 15.16 -1.95 -24.17
CA LYS A 780 13.84 -1.65 -24.75
C LYS A 780 13.01 -0.70 -23.89
N ALA A 781 13.05 -0.86 -22.56
CA ALA A 781 12.31 0.00 -21.64
C ALA A 781 13.22 1.10 -21.09
N PRO A 782 12.69 2.32 -20.85
CA PRO A 782 13.44 3.34 -20.16
C PRO A 782 13.65 2.93 -18.70
N ARG A 783 14.80 3.27 -18.12
CA ARG A 783 15.07 3.06 -16.69
C ARG A 783 14.85 4.33 -15.91
N ALA A 784 14.35 4.16 -14.68
CA ALA A 784 14.29 5.26 -13.74
C ALA A 784 15.71 5.70 -13.39
N THR A 785 15.91 7.01 -13.34
CA THR A 785 17.14 7.62 -12.87
C THR A 785 16.81 8.67 -11.82
N THR A 786 17.69 8.81 -10.85
CA THR A 786 17.61 9.85 -9.84
C THR A 786 19.01 10.17 -9.34
N CYS A 787 19.18 11.32 -8.72
CA CYS A 787 20.46 11.71 -8.13
C CYS A 787 20.87 10.68 -7.05
N ASP A 788 22.03 10.07 -7.24
CA ASP A 788 22.68 9.06 -6.39
C ASP A 788 23.74 9.68 -5.46
N LEU A 789 23.73 11.00 -5.29
CA LEU A 789 24.70 11.68 -4.42
C LEU A 789 26.17 11.36 -4.77
N CYS A 790 26.47 11.17 -6.05
CA CYS A 790 27.81 10.87 -6.54
C CYS A 790 28.87 11.85 -6.01
N THR A 791 30.03 11.29 -5.65
CA THR A 791 31.15 12.03 -5.06
C THR A 791 32.31 12.19 -6.04
N SER A 792 33.01 13.32 -5.92
CA SER A 792 34.24 13.65 -6.62
C SER A 792 35.47 13.20 -5.83
N ILE A 793 36.66 13.41 -6.40
CA ILE A 793 37.95 12.97 -5.85
C ILE A 793 38.22 13.52 -4.44
N ASP A 794 37.69 14.70 -4.11
CA ASP A 794 37.83 15.35 -2.81
C ASP A 794 36.75 14.94 -1.79
N GLY A 795 35.85 14.03 -2.16
CA GLY A 795 34.73 13.57 -1.35
C GLY A 795 33.52 14.52 -1.33
N LYS A 796 33.56 15.65 -2.05
CA LYS A 796 32.37 16.49 -2.26
C LYS A 796 31.48 15.93 -3.36
N TYR A 797 30.20 16.29 -3.35
CA TYR A 797 29.30 15.92 -4.43
C TYR A 797 29.73 16.55 -5.76
N SER A 798 29.69 15.81 -6.87
CA SER A 798 30.23 16.28 -8.15
C SER A 798 29.61 17.59 -8.64
N CYS A 799 28.29 17.77 -8.43
CA CYS A 799 27.60 19.02 -8.77
C CYS A 799 28.02 20.23 -7.91
N VAL A 800 28.44 20.00 -6.66
CA VAL A 800 28.93 21.02 -5.73
C VAL A 800 30.40 21.33 -6.03
N TYR A 801 31.21 20.29 -6.21
CA TYR A 801 32.62 20.38 -6.55
C TYR A 801 32.85 21.17 -7.84
N ALA A 802 32.03 20.92 -8.87
CA ALA A 802 32.15 21.58 -10.16
C ALA A 802 31.74 23.06 -10.15
N CYS A 803 31.17 23.60 -9.07
CA CYS A 803 30.75 25.00 -9.04
C CYS A 803 31.94 25.94 -8.81
N PRO A 804 32.36 26.74 -9.82
CA PRO A 804 33.55 27.58 -9.68
C PRO A 804 33.32 28.85 -8.84
N HIS A 805 32.07 29.12 -8.47
CA HIS A 805 31.66 30.31 -7.71
C HIS A 805 31.19 29.95 -6.29
N GLU A 806 31.38 28.69 -5.87
CA GLU A 806 30.93 28.19 -4.56
C GLU A 806 29.44 28.46 -4.28
N ALA A 807 28.62 28.54 -5.34
CA ALA A 807 27.22 28.91 -5.26
C ALA A 807 26.28 27.70 -5.05
N ALA A 808 26.79 26.47 -5.10
CA ALA A 808 26.01 25.25 -5.00
C ALA A 808 26.28 24.51 -3.69
N PHE A 809 25.21 24.14 -2.97
CA PHE A 809 25.29 23.50 -1.67
C PHE A 809 24.34 22.31 -1.58
N ARG A 810 24.71 21.29 -0.80
CA ARG A 810 23.81 20.22 -0.37
C ARG A 810 23.57 20.39 1.12
N MET A 811 22.31 20.50 1.52
CA MET A 811 21.92 20.70 2.92
C MET A 811 20.59 20.01 3.26
N THR A 812 20.33 19.82 4.53
CA THR A 812 19.05 19.33 5.05
C THR A 812 17.99 20.43 5.01
N GLY A 813 16.70 20.04 5.07
CA GLY A 813 15.61 21.00 5.24
C GLY A 813 15.74 21.85 6.50
N GLN A 814 16.25 21.26 7.60
CA GLN A 814 16.45 21.95 8.87
C GLN A 814 17.51 23.05 8.78
N GLU A 815 18.66 22.73 8.18
CA GLU A 815 19.72 23.71 7.93
C GLU A 815 19.23 24.83 7.00
N PHE A 816 18.49 24.48 5.95
CA PHE A 816 17.98 25.47 5.00
C PHE A 816 17.02 26.47 5.66
N ALA A 817 16.09 25.99 6.49
CA ALA A 817 15.17 26.88 7.18
C ALA A 817 15.83 27.76 8.23
N ALA A 818 16.85 27.24 8.93
CA ALA A 818 17.66 28.04 9.85
C ALA A 818 18.33 29.23 9.13
N ILE A 819 18.75 29.04 7.87
CA ILE A 819 19.36 30.09 7.05
C ILE A 819 18.31 31.08 6.51
N THR A 820 17.14 30.59 6.09
CA THR A 820 16.10 31.44 5.50
C THR A 820 15.16 32.08 6.53
N GLY A 821 15.35 31.82 7.83
CA GLY A 821 14.48 32.32 8.91
C GLY A 821 13.06 31.75 8.87
N VAL A 822 12.89 30.58 8.22
CA VAL A 822 11.62 29.83 8.19
C VAL A 822 11.50 29.09 9.52
N SER A 823 10.38 29.25 10.21
CA SER A 823 10.18 28.56 11.49
C SER A 823 9.81 27.10 11.22
N ILE A 824 10.77 26.19 11.36
CA ILE A 824 10.50 24.75 11.41
C ILE A 824 10.23 24.38 12.86
N PHE A 825 8.95 24.41 13.24
CA PHE A 825 8.42 23.99 14.54
C PHE A 825 8.85 24.87 15.74
N ASP A 826 7.89 25.34 16.54
CA ASP A 826 8.17 25.73 17.92
C ASP A 826 8.54 24.45 18.68
N GLU A 827 9.84 24.24 18.97
CA GLU A 827 10.19 23.30 20.03
C GLU A 827 9.53 23.79 21.33
N PRO A 828 8.86 22.92 22.12
CA PRO A 828 8.45 23.33 23.45
C PRO A 828 9.73 23.73 24.18
N LYS A 829 9.79 25.01 24.59
CA LYS A 829 10.88 25.50 25.44
C LYS A 829 11.00 24.54 26.61
N ARG A 830 12.14 23.85 26.67
CA ARG A 830 12.53 23.11 27.86
C ARG A 830 12.87 24.15 28.92
N ASP A 831 11.90 24.41 29.78
CA ASP A 831 12.17 24.95 31.13
C ASP A 831 12.64 23.83 32.05
#